data_AF-A0AAD4ZPP4-F1
#
_entry.id   AF-A0AAD4ZPP4-F1
#
_cell.length_a   1.000
_cell.length_b   1.000
_cell.length_c   1.000
_cell.angle_alpha   90.00
_cell.angle_beta   90.00
_cell.angle_gamma   90.00
#
_symmetry.space_group_name_H-M   'P 1'
#
loop_
_entity.id
_entity.type
_entity.pdbx_description
1 polymer ?
#
loop_
_entity_poly.entity_id
_entity_poly.type
_entity_poly.pdbx_seq_one_letter_code
_entity_poly.pdbx_strand_id
1 'polypeptide(L)'
;MEWYFQRKSINPPSNNPSSSNPPSNNPASSNPPSNNPASSNQPSNNPPTSHPPLNYSGSPKRSQVTELDEILANLPADPGLRPPLNYYNPNFREQIRRAYLQKGPCQPKSQNDMPQTLMGESNRRFLVKWFDSFVWLEYSKEKDAAFCLYCYLFKCDFDKLGKTGSDVFTEKGFKNWRKGPENFRDHVGQVGSLHNKATQHCTDLMNQKQHVETIVIKQTDQARINYRILLTAALDCTRYLLRQCLPFCGHDESETSSNKGNYVELLQFLADHDEKVRAVVFENAPRNLKYIAPTIQKDLINSCAAETIDAIISDMDDPFFSILADESRDVSIKEQMAVVLRYVNKKWQVIERFVGVQYVSDTTSSKLKEAIEQLISSTNLSMSRLRGQGYDGASNMRALVAVAKGNENIATFFTTASSVVNIIGESCKRRDALREQQQKDIMETLEIDDLEMGRGLNQETTLKRPCDTRWNSHYDTLLSINIMFHPVVKVLEWIVDDVNQDNLGEANRLLKEIQTFDFVFHLYLMRFILGITNDSSKALQKKDQDIVNAIMLVLRCKQKLQSMRDDDFDDLLREVSIFCGKNDIDVPNMDDLFVPQGRSRRKAHKITNRQYYRVDLFLTIIDKQLVELNNRFTEVNTELLLCMACLSLAYNFAAFGKQKILRFAKFYPQEFNDRDFMKLEDQLGLYIIDMQSITEFSSLNGITDLAEKFVNTGRSRIYNYVYLLLTFALVLPVATASVQRAFSAMNILKTPLRNKMGNQWLSDSLVVYIEKDVFSCISNANIMRRFHDIKHRRQQL
;
A
#
# COMPACT_ATOMS: atom_id res chain seq x y z
N MET A 1 -5.88 21.88 -13.96
CA MET A 1 -4.47 21.48 -13.74
C MET A 1 -3.48 22.58 -14.12
N GLU A 2 -3.69 23.39 -15.17
CA GLU A 2 -2.69 24.41 -15.57
C GLU A 2 -2.58 25.61 -14.60
N TRP A 3 -3.67 25.99 -13.94
CA TRP A 3 -3.79 27.29 -13.25
C TRP A 3 -2.83 27.50 -12.05
N TYR A 4 -2.39 26.43 -11.38
CA TYR A 4 -1.51 26.55 -10.21
C TYR A 4 0.00 26.49 -10.57
N PHE A 5 0.33 25.96 -11.73
CA PHE A 5 1.71 25.63 -12.10
C PHE A 5 2.47 26.75 -12.82
N GLN A 6 1.81 27.84 -13.20
CA GLN A 6 2.41 28.98 -13.91
C GLN A 6 3.25 29.92 -13.01
N ARG A 7 3.22 29.79 -11.67
CA ARG A 7 3.93 30.72 -10.75
C ARG A 7 5.44 30.46 -10.56
N LYS A 8 6.04 29.45 -11.20
CA LYS A 8 7.49 29.15 -11.09
C LYS A 8 8.37 29.76 -12.20
N SER A 9 7.83 30.52 -13.15
CA SER A 9 8.60 31.18 -14.22
C SER A 9 8.60 32.71 -14.09
N ILE A 10 9.58 33.25 -13.35
CA ILE A 10 9.93 34.68 -13.40
C ILE A 10 11.13 34.81 -14.32
N ASN A 11 10.94 35.41 -15.50
CA ASN A 11 12.04 35.74 -16.42
C ASN A 11 12.81 36.96 -15.91
N PRO A 12 14.17 36.94 -15.92
CA PRO A 12 14.96 38.17 -15.82
C PRO A 12 14.87 38.97 -17.14
N PRO A 13 15.10 40.30 -17.11
CA PRO A 13 14.86 41.17 -18.26
C PRO A 13 15.93 41.01 -19.35
N SER A 14 15.48 41.14 -20.60
CA SER A 14 16.30 41.10 -21.80
C SER A 14 17.25 42.30 -21.90
N ASN A 15 18.53 42.05 -22.15
CA ASN A 15 19.46 43.02 -22.72
C ASN A 15 20.29 42.36 -23.82
N ASN A 16 20.03 42.75 -25.06
CA ASN A 16 20.94 42.65 -26.20
C ASN A 16 21.55 44.06 -26.38
N PRO A 17 22.82 44.22 -26.83
CA PRO A 17 22.98 44.28 -28.29
C PRO A 17 24.32 43.80 -28.90
N SER A 18 24.26 43.66 -30.23
CA SER A 18 25.30 43.98 -31.24
C SER A 18 26.53 43.09 -31.46
N SER A 19 26.46 42.37 -32.61
CA SER A 19 27.44 42.32 -33.72
C SER A 19 28.84 41.70 -33.54
N SER A 20 29.11 40.60 -34.27
CA SER A 20 29.82 40.63 -35.58
C SER A 20 30.04 39.21 -36.16
N ASN A 21 30.10 39.10 -37.49
CA ASN A 21 30.34 37.88 -38.30
C ASN A 21 31.47 38.17 -39.32
N PRO A 22 32.08 37.16 -39.99
CA PRO A 22 32.38 35.79 -39.59
C PRO A 22 33.92 35.58 -39.61
N PRO A 23 34.69 34.98 -40.59
CA PRO A 23 34.43 34.01 -41.67
C PRO A 23 35.23 32.68 -41.59
N SER A 24 34.85 31.69 -42.44
CA SER A 24 35.68 30.64 -43.10
C SER A 24 36.61 29.72 -42.26
N ASN A 25 36.48 28.38 -42.30
CA ASN A 25 36.65 27.58 -43.53
C ASN A 25 35.93 26.21 -43.54
N ASN A 26 35.46 25.83 -44.75
CA ASN A 26 34.98 24.51 -45.20
C ASN A 26 36.17 23.67 -45.75
N PRO A 27 36.02 22.54 -46.51
CA PRO A 27 34.88 21.63 -46.81
C PRO A 27 35.20 20.15 -46.37
N ALA A 28 34.50 19.04 -46.71
CA ALA A 28 33.77 18.65 -47.92
C ALA A 28 32.78 17.47 -47.61
N SER A 29 31.51 17.51 -48.05
CA SER A 29 30.96 17.05 -49.36
C SER A 29 30.49 15.59 -49.34
N SER A 30 29.35 15.17 -49.92
CA SER A 30 28.37 15.88 -50.77
C SER A 30 26.99 15.19 -50.76
N ASN A 31 25.95 15.92 -51.18
CA ASN A 31 24.52 15.63 -50.99
C ASN A 31 23.82 14.87 -52.16
N PRO A 32 22.56 14.41 -51.98
CA PRO A 32 21.70 13.76 -52.98
C PRO A 32 20.86 14.77 -53.80
N PRO A 33 19.98 14.30 -54.73
CA PRO A 33 18.50 14.52 -54.63
C PRO A 33 17.65 13.33 -55.22
N SER A 34 16.30 13.23 -55.20
CA SER A 34 15.20 13.80 -54.36
C SER A 34 13.82 13.14 -54.70
N ASN A 35 12.90 13.09 -53.73
CA ASN A 35 11.40 13.20 -53.82
C ASN A 35 10.53 12.28 -54.74
N ASN A 36 9.62 11.50 -54.09
CA ASN A 36 8.13 11.62 -54.03
C ASN A 36 7.32 12.33 -55.16
N PRO A 37 5.97 12.10 -55.35
CA PRO A 37 4.99 11.36 -54.51
C PRO A 37 3.89 10.51 -55.26
N ALA A 38 2.87 10.07 -54.49
CA ALA A 38 1.43 9.96 -54.86
C ALA A 38 0.81 8.60 -55.29
N SER A 39 -0.52 8.52 -55.12
CA SER A 39 -1.36 7.31 -55.03
C SER A 39 -2.45 7.22 -56.11
N SER A 40 -2.86 6.01 -56.55
CA SER A 40 -4.29 5.60 -56.67
C SER A 40 -4.55 4.22 -57.31
N ASN A 41 -5.59 3.54 -56.79
CA ASN A 41 -6.58 2.64 -57.43
C ASN A 41 -6.22 1.31 -58.18
N GLN A 42 -6.67 0.22 -57.54
CA GLN A 42 -7.44 -0.93 -58.09
C GLN A 42 -6.79 -1.95 -59.08
N PRO A 43 -7.39 -3.15 -59.28
CA PRO A 43 -8.39 -3.87 -58.46
C PRO A 43 -7.98 -5.32 -58.07
N SER A 44 -8.69 -5.89 -57.09
CA SER A 44 -8.59 -7.29 -56.69
C SER A 44 -9.43 -8.22 -57.58
N ASN A 45 -8.87 -9.37 -57.97
CA ASN A 45 -9.62 -10.51 -58.50
C ASN A 45 -8.96 -11.82 -58.08
N ASN A 46 -9.62 -12.60 -57.20
CA ASN A 46 -9.53 -14.07 -57.16
C ASN A 46 -10.59 -14.67 -56.19
N PRO A 47 -10.99 -15.95 -56.37
CA PRO A 47 -12.31 -16.45 -55.97
C PRO A 47 -12.41 -16.96 -54.51
N PRO A 48 -13.63 -17.12 -53.97
CA PRO A 48 -13.85 -17.48 -52.58
C PRO A 48 -13.64 -18.99 -52.34
N THR A 49 -12.71 -19.33 -51.45
CA THR A 49 -12.63 -20.65 -50.79
C THR A 49 -13.08 -20.52 -49.34
N SER A 50 -14.26 -21.06 -49.04
CA SER A 50 -14.85 -21.06 -47.71
C SER A 50 -14.22 -22.11 -46.80
N HIS A 51 -13.20 -21.71 -46.04
CA HIS A 51 -12.80 -22.43 -44.83
C HIS A 51 -13.71 -22.02 -43.65
N PRO A 52 -14.31 -22.98 -42.92
CA PRO A 52 -15.14 -22.65 -41.76
C PRO A 52 -14.28 -22.16 -40.57
N PRO A 53 -14.79 -21.27 -39.70
CA PRO A 53 -14.01 -20.74 -38.59
C PRO A 53 -13.73 -21.79 -37.50
N LEU A 54 -12.53 -21.73 -36.93
CA LEU A 54 -12.17 -22.48 -35.72
C LEU A 54 -12.89 -21.91 -34.48
N ASN A 55 -14.10 -22.39 -34.22
CA ASN A 55 -14.77 -22.18 -32.95
C ASN A 55 -14.06 -23.00 -31.84
N TYR A 56 -13.24 -22.34 -31.03
CA TYR A 56 -12.89 -22.82 -29.70
C TYR A 56 -14.13 -22.70 -28.77
N SER A 57 -15.05 -23.65 -28.94
CA SER A 57 -16.17 -23.90 -28.02
C SER A 57 -15.88 -25.14 -27.17
N GLY A 58 -16.44 -25.19 -25.96
CA GLY A 58 -15.90 -26.01 -24.88
C GLY A 58 -16.03 -27.54 -25.02
N SER A 59 -15.04 -28.23 -24.45
CA SER A 59 -15.16 -29.55 -23.81
C SER A 59 -15.74 -30.74 -24.61
N PRO A 60 -14.91 -31.53 -25.31
CA PRO A 60 -15.31 -32.83 -25.89
C PRO A 60 -15.16 -34.01 -24.90
N LYS A 61 -15.45 -33.80 -23.60
CA LYS A 61 -15.39 -34.88 -22.58
C LYS A 61 -16.73 -35.53 -22.25
N ARG A 62 -17.86 -34.91 -22.61
CA ARG A 62 -19.20 -35.41 -22.21
C ARG A 62 -19.70 -36.59 -23.06
N SER A 63 -19.26 -36.70 -24.31
CA SER A 63 -19.74 -37.71 -25.28
C SER A 63 -19.14 -39.11 -25.09
N GLN A 64 -17.87 -39.23 -24.70
CA GLN A 64 -17.23 -40.54 -24.46
C GLN A 64 -17.72 -41.21 -23.18
N VAL A 65 -18.14 -40.44 -22.17
CA VAL A 65 -18.68 -40.97 -20.91
C VAL A 65 -20.04 -41.64 -21.18
N THR A 66 -20.92 -40.98 -21.93
CA THR A 66 -22.22 -41.55 -22.33
C THR A 66 -22.10 -42.83 -23.17
N GLU A 67 -21.16 -42.89 -24.11
CA GLU A 67 -20.92 -44.11 -24.92
C GLU A 67 -20.49 -45.29 -24.04
N LEU A 68 -19.59 -45.05 -23.07
CA LEU A 68 -19.11 -46.10 -22.18
C LEU A 68 -20.18 -46.56 -21.20
N ASP A 69 -20.95 -45.65 -20.61
CA ASP A 69 -22.04 -45.98 -19.69
C ASP A 69 -23.12 -46.85 -20.38
N GLU A 70 -23.47 -46.54 -21.64
CA GLU A 70 -24.37 -47.36 -22.46
C GLU A 70 -23.81 -48.76 -22.75
N ILE A 71 -22.51 -48.87 -23.06
CA ILE A 71 -21.84 -50.17 -23.26
C ILE A 71 -21.84 -50.99 -21.96
N LEU A 72 -21.48 -50.39 -20.83
CA LEU A 72 -21.38 -51.07 -19.54
C LEU A 72 -22.74 -51.57 -19.04
N ALA A 73 -23.82 -50.79 -19.24
CA ALA A 73 -25.18 -51.19 -18.93
C ALA A 73 -25.61 -52.47 -19.70
N ASN A 74 -25.22 -52.57 -20.98
CA ASN A 74 -25.72 -53.60 -21.91
C ASN A 74 -24.76 -54.80 -22.13
N LEU A 75 -23.68 -54.95 -21.36
CA LEU A 75 -22.72 -56.07 -21.53
C LEU A 75 -23.39 -57.47 -21.43
N PRO A 76 -23.35 -58.30 -22.49
CA PRO A 76 -24.01 -59.62 -22.52
C PRO A 76 -23.51 -60.61 -21.46
N ALA A 77 -24.43 -61.17 -20.68
CA ALA A 77 -24.09 -62.16 -19.66
C ALA A 77 -23.69 -63.53 -20.26
N ASP A 78 -24.41 -64.02 -21.27
CA ASP A 78 -24.12 -65.32 -21.89
C ASP A 78 -22.80 -65.26 -22.70
N PRO A 79 -21.80 -66.12 -22.41
CA PRO A 79 -20.48 -66.05 -23.05
C PRO A 79 -20.53 -66.37 -24.55
N GLY A 80 -21.55 -67.08 -25.02
CA GLY A 80 -21.75 -67.36 -26.43
C GLY A 80 -22.20 -66.13 -27.24
N LEU A 81 -22.82 -65.14 -26.59
CA LEU A 81 -23.30 -63.89 -27.20
C LEU A 81 -22.32 -62.72 -27.06
N ARG A 82 -21.23 -62.86 -26.31
CA ARG A 82 -20.27 -61.77 -26.10
C ARG A 82 -19.46 -61.51 -27.39
N PRO A 83 -19.35 -60.25 -27.86
CA PRO A 83 -18.43 -59.92 -28.93
C PRO A 83 -16.97 -60.05 -28.45
N PRO A 84 -16.01 -60.36 -29.33
CA PRO A 84 -14.59 -60.37 -28.98
C PRO A 84 -14.11 -59.00 -28.46
N LEU A 85 -13.16 -58.98 -27.52
CA LEU A 85 -12.75 -57.73 -26.86
C LEU A 85 -12.10 -56.69 -27.77
N ASN A 86 -11.62 -57.08 -28.95
CA ASN A 86 -11.12 -56.17 -29.97
C ASN A 86 -12.22 -55.33 -30.67
N TYR A 87 -13.49 -55.74 -30.55
CA TYR A 87 -14.66 -54.99 -31.04
C TYR A 87 -14.85 -53.65 -30.34
N TYR A 88 -14.54 -53.59 -29.04
CA TYR A 88 -14.65 -52.35 -28.26
C TYR A 88 -13.46 -51.41 -28.50
N ASN A 89 -13.68 -50.10 -28.35
CA ASN A 89 -12.64 -49.08 -28.39
C ASN A 89 -11.50 -49.41 -27.40
N PRO A 90 -10.21 -49.37 -27.79
CA PRO A 90 -9.07 -49.63 -26.90
C PRO A 90 -9.14 -48.94 -25.53
N ASN A 91 -9.62 -47.69 -25.49
CA ASN A 91 -9.71 -46.89 -24.27
C ASN A 91 -10.73 -47.41 -23.25
N PHE A 92 -11.68 -48.25 -23.69
CA PHE A 92 -12.78 -48.76 -22.86
C PHE A 92 -12.57 -50.22 -22.40
N ARG A 93 -11.69 -50.97 -23.08
CA ARG A 93 -11.49 -52.42 -22.85
C ARG A 93 -11.17 -52.76 -21.40
N GLU A 94 -10.40 -51.93 -20.71
CA GLU A 94 -10.04 -52.17 -19.30
C GLU A 94 -11.24 -52.02 -18.36
N GLN A 95 -12.09 -51.01 -18.58
CA GLN A 95 -13.30 -50.79 -17.77
C GLN A 95 -14.34 -51.89 -18.04
N ILE A 96 -14.47 -52.32 -19.29
CA ILE A 96 -15.31 -53.46 -19.71
C ILE A 96 -14.82 -54.77 -19.07
N ARG A 97 -13.51 -55.01 -19.00
CA ARG A 97 -12.93 -56.16 -18.28
C ARG A 97 -13.29 -56.14 -16.80
N ARG A 98 -13.15 -54.99 -16.13
CA ARG A 98 -13.55 -54.83 -14.71
C ARG A 98 -15.04 -55.10 -14.51
N ALA A 99 -15.91 -54.61 -15.40
CA ALA A 99 -17.36 -54.87 -15.30
C ALA A 99 -17.72 -56.36 -15.49
N TYR A 100 -17.06 -57.07 -16.42
CA TYR A 100 -17.23 -58.53 -16.53
C TYR A 100 -16.70 -59.28 -15.29
N LEU A 101 -15.57 -58.87 -14.72
CA LEU A 101 -15.06 -59.47 -13.47
C LEU A 101 -15.98 -59.21 -12.27
N GLN A 102 -16.63 -58.05 -12.21
CA GLN A 102 -17.63 -57.72 -11.19
C GLN A 102 -18.95 -58.49 -11.36
N LYS A 103 -19.42 -58.70 -12.60
CA LYS A 103 -20.58 -59.56 -12.89
C LYS A 103 -20.29 -61.04 -12.61
N GLY A 104 -19.03 -61.46 -12.73
CA GLY A 104 -18.60 -62.82 -12.54
C GLY A 104 -18.93 -63.75 -13.73
N PRO A 105 -18.52 -65.03 -13.65
CA PRO A 105 -18.74 -66.00 -14.71
C PRO A 105 -20.20 -66.41 -14.85
N CYS A 106 -20.67 -66.59 -16.09
CA CYS A 106 -22.04 -67.02 -16.36
C CYS A 106 -22.23 -68.51 -16.01
N GLN A 107 -22.89 -68.78 -14.88
CA GLN A 107 -23.05 -70.12 -14.32
C GLN A 107 -24.53 -70.45 -14.02
N PRO A 108 -25.34 -70.89 -15.02
CA PRO A 108 -26.73 -71.25 -14.79
C PRO A 108 -26.82 -72.46 -13.84
N LYS A 109 -27.53 -72.31 -12.70
CA LYS A 109 -27.54 -73.31 -11.62
C LYS A 109 -28.61 -74.40 -11.76
N SER A 110 -29.55 -74.28 -12.69
CA SER A 110 -30.54 -75.33 -12.98
C SER A 110 -29.95 -76.40 -13.90
N GLN A 111 -29.89 -77.64 -13.41
CA GLN A 111 -29.44 -78.79 -14.19
C GLN A 111 -30.43 -79.20 -15.28
N ASN A 112 -31.71 -78.84 -15.12
CA ASN A 112 -32.78 -79.11 -16.08
C ASN A 112 -32.64 -78.28 -17.35
N ASP A 113 -32.00 -77.10 -17.26
CA ASP A 113 -31.77 -76.17 -18.36
C ASP A 113 -30.64 -76.62 -19.30
N MET A 114 -29.92 -77.69 -18.95
CA MET A 114 -28.78 -78.21 -19.73
C MET A 114 -29.28 -79.26 -20.73
N PRO A 115 -29.25 -78.99 -22.05
CA PRO A 115 -29.73 -79.93 -23.08
C PRO A 115 -28.93 -81.23 -23.07
N GLN A 116 -29.58 -82.31 -23.53
CA GLN A 116 -28.92 -83.59 -23.77
C GLN A 116 -28.55 -83.73 -25.25
N THR A 117 -27.28 -84.02 -25.47
CA THR A 117 -26.70 -84.21 -26.80
C THR A 117 -26.13 -85.62 -26.87
N LEU A 118 -26.43 -86.35 -27.95
CA LEU A 118 -25.94 -87.71 -28.17
C LEU A 118 -24.42 -87.68 -28.41
N MET A 119 -23.65 -88.37 -27.56
CA MET A 119 -22.18 -88.34 -27.59
C MET A 119 -21.62 -89.76 -27.48
N GLY A 120 -21.38 -90.36 -28.65
CA GLY A 120 -21.17 -91.80 -28.78
C GLY A 120 -22.51 -92.52 -28.53
N GLU A 121 -22.48 -93.57 -27.72
CA GLU A 121 -23.64 -94.42 -27.41
C GLU A 121 -24.50 -93.88 -26.24
N SER A 122 -24.29 -92.65 -25.78
CA SER A 122 -25.00 -92.11 -24.62
C SER A 122 -25.37 -90.64 -24.77
N ASN A 123 -26.58 -90.27 -24.34
CA ASN A 123 -26.98 -88.87 -24.17
C ASN A 123 -26.25 -88.25 -22.98
N ARG A 124 -25.47 -87.19 -23.24
CA ARG A 124 -24.67 -86.47 -22.23
C ARG A 124 -25.08 -85.01 -22.20
N ARG A 125 -24.93 -84.36 -21.05
CA ARG A 125 -25.20 -82.93 -20.85
C ARG A 125 -24.09 -82.31 -20.01
N PHE A 126 -23.95 -80.98 -20.05
CA PHE A 126 -23.13 -80.25 -19.10
C PHE A 126 -23.63 -80.49 -17.66
N LEU A 127 -22.71 -80.67 -16.71
CA LEU A 127 -23.06 -80.88 -15.29
C LEU A 127 -22.79 -79.62 -14.47
N VAL A 128 -23.82 -79.07 -13.84
CA VAL A 128 -23.75 -77.81 -13.06
C VAL A 128 -22.70 -77.88 -11.95
N LYS A 129 -22.52 -79.05 -11.32
CA LYS A 129 -21.50 -79.28 -10.28
C LYS A 129 -20.05 -79.03 -10.73
N TRP A 130 -19.78 -78.91 -12.03
CA TRP A 130 -18.46 -78.53 -12.52
C TRP A 130 -18.10 -77.07 -12.17
N PHE A 131 -19.08 -76.18 -12.00
CA PHE A 131 -18.84 -74.82 -11.54
C PHE A 131 -18.18 -74.76 -10.15
N ASP A 132 -18.53 -75.70 -9.26
CA ASP A 132 -17.99 -75.77 -7.90
C ASP A 132 -16.50 -76.17 -7.89
N SER A 133 -16.05 -76.85 -8.95
CA SER A 133 -14.65 -77.28 -9.13
C SER A 133 -13.82 -76.31 -9.99
N PHE A 134 -14.47 -75.47 -10.80
CA PHE A 134 -13.82 -74.59 -11.78
C PHE A 134 -14.48 -73.21 -11.73
N VAL A 135 -14.01 -72.35 -10.81
CA VAL A 135 -14.59 -71.01 -10.57
C VAL A 135 -14.60 -70.10 -11.80
N TRP A 136 -13.73 -70.32 -12.78
CA TRP A 136 -13.62 -69.57 -14.05
C TRP A 136 -14.59 -70.04 -15.14
N LEU A 137 -15.20 -71.21 -14.95
CA LEU A 137 -15.98 -71.92 -15.97
C LEU A 137 -17.31 -71.23 -16.19
N GLU A 138 -17.64 -70.99 -17.46
CA GLU A 138 -18.89 -70.41 -17.91
C GLU A 138 -19.62 -71.38 -18.84
N TYR A 139 -20.93 -71.22 -18.97
CA TYR A 139 -21.74 -71.98 -19.91
C TYR A 139 -22.69 -71.07 -20.69
N SER A 140 -22.76 -71.29 -22.01
CA SER A 140 -23.71 -70.66 -22.91
C SER A 140 -24.90 -71.58 -23.15
N LYS A 141 -26.11 -71.10 -22.87
CA LYS A 141 -27.34 -71.83 -23.21
C LYS A 141 -27.57 -71.82 -24.72
N GLU A 142 -27.38 -70.66 -25.34
CA GLU A 142 -27.55 -70.45 -26.79
C GLU A 142 -26.64 -71.35 -27.62
N LYS A 143 -25.39 -71.57 -27.18
CA LYS A 143 -24.42 -72.39 -27.93
C LYS A 143 -24.33 -73.85 -27.49
N ASP A 144 -24.97 -74.30 -26.40
CA ASP A 144 -24.68 -75.57 -25.71
C ASP A 144 -23.16 -75.81 -25.59
N ALA A 145 -22.45 -74.89 -24.93
CA ALA A 145 -20.99 -74.91 -24.87
C ALA A 145 -20.42 -74.22 -23.63
N ALA A 146 -19.28 -74.71 -23.16
CA ALA A 146 -18.55 -74.16 -22.03
C ALA A 146 -17.40 -73.22 -22.46
N PHE A 147 -17.17 -72.17 -21.69
CA PHE A 147 -16.20 -71.10 -21.94
C PHE A 147 -15.40 -70.77 -20.67
N CYS A 148 -14.39 -69.91 -20.80
CA CYS A 148 -13.55 -69.44 -19.70
C CYS A 148 -13.51 -67.91 -19.67
N LEU A 149 -14.06 -67.32 -18.60
CA LEU A 149 -14.14 -65.86 -18.44
C LEU A 149 -12.75 -65.21 -18.55
N TYR A 150 -11.78 -65.70 -17.77
CA TYR A 150 -10.46 -65.11 -17.68
C TYR A 150 -9.71 -65.16 -19.02
N CYS A 151 -9.78 -66.29 -19.72
CA CYS A 151 -9.16 -66.43 -21.04
C CYS A 151 -9.86 -65.57 -22.11
N TYR A 152 -11.20 -65.43 -22.07
CA TYR A 152 -11.92 -64.49 -22.94
C TYR A 152 -11.44 -63.05 -22.71
N LEU A 153 -11.31 -62.62 -21.45
CA LEU A 153 -10.96 -61.25 -21.08
C LEU A 153 -9.54 -60.82 -21.51
N PHE A 154 -8.61 -61.76 -21.65
CA PHE A 154 -7.21 -61.47 -22.00
C PHE A 154 -6.75 -62.07 -23.34
N LYS A 155 -7.64 -62.71 -24.11
CA LYS A 155 -7.31 -63.35 -25.41
C LYS A 155 -6.50 -62.43 -26.32
N CYS A 156 -7.01 -61.23 -26.59
CA CYS A 156 -6.38 -60.27 -27.51
C CYS A 156 -4.97 -59.81 -27.09
N ASP A 157 -4.57 -59.97 -25.83
CA ASP A 157 -3.24 -59.61 -25.36
C ASP A 157 -2.26 -60.81 -25.50
N PHE A 158 -2.75 -62.05 -25.42
CA PHE A 158 -1.96 -63.24 -25.75
C PHE A 158 -1.78 -63.44 -27.26
N ASP A 159 -2.81 -63.13 -28.06
CA ASP A 159 -2.74 -63.20 -29.53
C ASP A 159 -1.65 -62.26 -30.08
N LYS A 160 -1.58 -61.01 -29.57
CA LYS A 160 -0.52 -60.04 -29.90
C LYS A 160 0.89 -60.50 -29.54
N LEU A 161 1.02 -61.35 -28.51
CA LEU A 161 2.29 -61.91 -28.06
C LEU A 161 2.70 -63.17 -28.82
N GLY A 162 1.98 -63.52 -29.91
CA GLY A 162 2.24 -64.73 -30.70
C GLY A 162 1.92 -66.04 -29.96
N LYS A 163 1.18 -65.97 -28.84
CA LYS A 163 0.87 -67.12 -27.99
C LYS A 163 -0.57 -67.56 -28.25
N THR A 164 -0.77 -68.21 -29.39
CA THR A 164 -2.07 -68.76 -29.79
C THR A 164 -2.55 -69.82 -28.80
N GLY A 165 -3.50 -69.43 -27.95
CA GLY A 165 -4.26 -70.36 -27.12
C GLY A 165 -5.29 -71.12 -27.95
N SER A 166 -5.79 -72.24 -27.41
CA SER A 166 -6.91 -72.95 -28.03
C SER A 166 -8.21 -72.13 -27.93
N ASP A 167 -8.79 -71.76 -29.07
CA ASP A 167 -10.08 -71.02 -29.17
C ASP A 167 -11.28 -71.75 -28.55
N VAL A 168 -11.10 -73.02 -28.19
CA VAL A 168 -12.13 -73.90 -27.66
C VAL A 168 -12.80 -73.32 -26.42
N PHE A 169 -12.09 -72.59 -25.56
CA PHE A 169 -12.68 -71.99 -24.34
C PHE A 169 -12.98 -70.49 -24.45
N THR A 170 -12.80 -69.87 -25.63
CA THR A 170 -12.95 -68.41 -25.79
C THR A 170 -13.90 -68.00 -26.92
N GLU A 171 -13.95 -68.73 -28.04
CA GLU A 171 -14.80 -68.39 -29.20
C GLU A 171 -15.67 -69.56 -29.67
N LYS A 172 -15.06 -70.75 -29.82
CA LYS A 172 -15.75 -71.93 -30.37
C LYS A 172 -16.66 -72.60 -29.35
N GLY A 173 -16.27 -72.58 -28.08
CA GLY A 173 -16.96 -73.24 -26.98
C GLY A 173 -16.63 -74.74 -26.89
N PHE A 174 -16.39 -75.23 -25.67
CA PHE A 174 -16.12 -76.64 -25.41
C PHE A 174 -17.43 -77.41 -25.27
N LYS A 175 -17.58 -78.52 -26.01
CA LYS A 175 -18.79 -79.36 -26.01
C LYS A 175 -18.58 -80.82 -25.59
N ASN A 176 -17.35 -81.29 -25.37
CA ASN A 176 -17.11 -82.73 -25.16
C ASN A 176 -17.36 -83.16 -23.71
N TRP A 177 -18.64 -83.33 -23.35
CA TRP A 177 -19.08 -83.69 -22.00
C TRP A 177 -18.54 -85.04 -21.50
N ARG A 178 -18.12 -85.95 -22.39
CA ARG A 178 -17.52 -87.25 -22.00
C ARG A 178 -16.22 -87.08 -21.20
N LYS A 179 -15.44 -86.04 -21.49
CA LYS A 179 -14.14 -85.76 -20.87
C LYS A 179 -14.05 -84.36 -20.24
N GLY A 180 -15.18 -83.77 -19.85
CA GLY A 180 -15.24 -82.40 -19.31
C GLY A 180 -14.22 -82.12 -18.20
N PRO A 181 -14.26 -82.82 -17.06
CA PRO A 181 -13.34 -82.59 -15.94
C PRO A 181 -11.85 -82.86 -16.23
N GLU A 182 -11.54 -83.65 -17.27
CA GLU A 182 -10.17 -83.85 -17.75
C GLU A 182 -9.73 -82.60 -18.53
N ASN A 183 -10.48 -82.24 -19.57
CA ASN A 183 -10.17 -81.09 -20.44
C ASN A 183 -10.19 -79.75 -19.68
N PHE A 184 -11.01 -79.60 -18.64
CA PHE A 184 -10.99 -78.39 -17.78
C PHE A 184 -9.71 -78.31 -16.95
N ARG A 185 -9.17 -79.44 -16.46
CA ARG A 185 -7.86 -79.48 -15.79
C ARG A 185 -6.72 -79.24 -16.77
N ASP A 186 -6.80 -79.83 -17.96
CA ASP A 186 -5.81 -79.60 -19.04
C ASP A 186 -5.81 -78.14 -19.52
N HIS A 187 -6.99 -77.48 -19.56
CA HIS A 187 -7.11 -76.05 -19.85
C HIS A 187 -6.43 -75.16 -18.81
N VAL A 188 -6.62 -75.46 -17.51
CA VAL A 188 -5.90 -74.78 -16.43
C VAL A 188 -4.39 -75.01 -16.57
N GLY A 189 -3.98 -76.25 -16.85
CA GLY A 189 -2.59 -76.60 -17.13
C GLY A 189 -1.63 -76.34 -15.97
N GLN A 190 -0.34 -76.36 -16.26
CA GLN A 190 0.72 -76.12 -15.26
C GLN A 190 0.89 -74.63 -14.92
N VAL A 191 1.71 -74.35 -13.90
CA VAL A 191 2.09 -72.98 -13.51
C VAL A 191 2.67 -72.24 -14.73
N GLY A 192 2.13 -71.06 -15.03
CA GLY A 192 2.51 -70.28 -16.21
C GLY A 192 1.79 -70.65 -17.52
N SER A 193 0.77 -71.50 -17.50
CA SER A 193 -0.18 -71.65 -18.60
C SER A 193 -0.84 -70.31 -18.99
N LEU A 194 -1.48 -70.26 -20.17
CA LEU A 194 -2.27 -69.09 -20.57
C LEU A 194 -3.43 -68.82 -19.62
N HIS A 195 -4.06 -69.86 -19.08
CA HIS A 195 -5.11 -69.75 -18.07
C HIS A 195 -4.61 -69.10 -16.78
N ASN A 196 -3.48 -69.59 -16.24
CA ASN A 196 -2.91 -69.09 -15.00
C ASN A 196 -2.40 -67.64 -15.15
N LYS A 197 -1.87 -67.28 -16.33
CA LYS A 197 -1.52 -65.90 -16.68
C LYS A 197 -2.75 -64.99 -16.78
N ALA A 198 -3.82 -65.45 -17.42
CA ALA A 198 -5.08 -64.71 -17.49
C ALA A 198 -5.67 -64.46 -16.09
N THR A 199 -5.62 -65.46 -15.22
CA THR A 199 -6.07 -65.38 -13.82
C THR A 199 -5.25 -64.38 -13.01
N GLN A 200 -3.92 -64.34 -13.20
CA GLN A 200 -3.07 -63.32 -12.59
C GLN A 200 -3.45 -61.91 -13.08
N HIS A 201 -3.61 -61.71 -14.40
CA HIS A 201 -4.02 -60.41 -14.95
C HIS A 201 -5.41 -59.96 -14.47
N CYS A 202 -6.35 -60.88 -14.24
CA CYS A 202 -7.64 -60.57 -13.61
C CYS A 202 -7.46 -60.07 -12.16
N THR A 203 -6.53 -60.68 -11.42
CA THR A 203 -6.22 -60.34 -10.03
C THR A 203 -5.55 -58.98 -9.92
N ASP A 204 -4.53 -58.73 -10.77
CA ASP A 204 -3.80 -57.46 -10.83
C ASP A 204 -4.73 -56.30 -11.21
N LEU A 205 -5.62 -56.51 -12.19
CA LEU A 205 -6.59 -55.52 -12.67
C LEU A 205 -7.58 -55.07 -11.59
N MET A 206 -7.89 -55.92 -10.62
CA MET A 206 -8.78 -55.59 -9.50
C MET A 206 -8.04 -54.88 -8.35
N ASN A 207 -6.71 -54.89 -8.32
CA ASN A 207 -5.89 -54.26 -7.28
C ASN A 207 -5.60 -52.77 -7.56
N GLN A 208 -6.64 -51.93 -7.45
CA GLN A 208 -6.60 -50.51 -7.80
C GLN A 208 -5.46 -49.69 -7.15
N LYS A 209 -4.92 -50.12 -6.00
CA LYS A 209 -3.84 -49.40 -5.29
C LYS A 209 -2.52 -49.32 -6.07
N GLN A 210 -2.34 -50.16 -7.10
CA GLN A 210 -1.12 -50.23 -7.91
C GLN A 210 -1.23 -49.51 -9.26
N HIS A 211 -2.37 -48.89 -9.59
CA HIS A 211 -2.58 -48.23 -10.87
C HIS A 211 -1.80 -46.90 -10.97
N VAL A 212 -1.07 -46.71 -12.07
CA VAL A 212 -0.18 -45.54 -12.28
C VAL A 212 -0.93 -44.21 -12.12
N GLU A 213 -2.15 -44.11 -12.64
CA GLU A 213 -2.99 -42.91 -12.53
C GLU A 213 -3.28 -42.53 -11.07
N THR A 214 -3.56 -43.51 -10.21
CA THR A 214 -3.81 -43.29 -8.78
C THR A 214 -2.56 -42.84 -8.03
N ILE A 215 -1.37 -43.28 -8.46
CA ILE A 215 -0.08 -42.85 -7.93
C ILE A 215 0.22 -41.41 -8.39
N VAL A 216 0.01 -41.11 -9.67
CA VAL A 216 0.21 -39.77 -10.26
C VAL A 216 -0.70 -38.73 -9.61
N ILE A 217 -2.00 -39.02 -9.43
CA ILE A 217 -2.94 -38.10 -8.77
C ILE A 217 -2.49 -37.80 -7.33
N LYS A 218 -2.15 -38.82 -6.54
CA LYS A 218 -1.65 -38.63 -5.17
C LYS A 218 -0.35 -37.84 -5.09
N GLN A 219 0.56 -38.04 -6.04
CA GLN A 219 1.78 -37.23 -6.14
C GLN A 219 1.46 -35.76 -6.47
N THR A 220 0.47 -35.48 -7.34
CA THR A 220 0.06 -34.10 -7.63
C THR A 220 -0.59 -33.41 -6.44
N ASP A 221 -1.39 -34.11 -5.63
CA ASP A 221 -2.01 -33.52 -4.44
C ASP A 221 -0.98 -33.24 -3.33
N GLN A 222 -0.06 -34.17 -3.07
CA GLN A 222 1.03 -33.92 -2.11
C GLN A 222 1.93 -32.78 -2.57
N ALA A 223 2.19 -32.63 -3.88
CA ALA A 223 2.95 -31.51 -4.42
C ALA A 223 2.26 -30.16 -4.18
N ARG A 224 0.91 -30.08 -4.34
CA ARG A 224 0.14 -28.87 -3.99
C ARG A 224 0.18 -28.55 -2.50
N ILE A 225 0.05 -29.56 -1.64
CA ILE A 225 0.13 -29.40 -0.18
C ILE A 225 1.51 -28.86 0.22
N ASN A 226 2.59 -29.48 -0.27
CA ASN A 226 3.97 -29.06 0.00
C ASN A 226 4.23 -27.64 -0.52
N TYR A 227 3.74 -27.33 -1.72
CA TYR A 227 3.83 -25.99 -2.31
C TYR A 227 3.14 -24.93 -1.43
N ARG A 228 1.93 -25.22 -0.95
CA ARG A 228 1.17 -24.32 -0.08
C ARG A 228 1.85 -24.10 1.27
N ILE A 229 2.42 -25.14 1.88
CA ILE A 229 3.19 -25.02 3.14
C ILE A 229 4.39 -24.09 2.94
N LEU A 230 5.16 -24.32 1.88
CA LEU A 230 6.34 -23.50 1.54
C LEU A 230 5.99 -22.03 1.28
N LEU A 231 4.95 -21.78 0.48
CA LEU A 231 4.46 -20.43 0.20
C LEU A 231 3.92 -19.75 1.47
N THR A 232 3.32 -20.51 2.38
CA THR A 232 2.84 -19.98 3.68
C THR A 232 4.01 -19.55 4.54
N ALA A 233 5.03 -20.40 4.74
CA ALA A 233 6.21 -20.06 5.53
C ALA A 233 6.97 -18.84 4.95
N ALA A 234 7.16 -18.81 3.63
CA ALA A 234 7.78 -17.66 2.94
C ALA A 234 6.99 -16.36 3.11
N LEU A 235 5.66 -16.44 3.05
CA LEU A 235 4.78 -15.29 3.28
C LEU A 235 4.80 -14.85 4.75
N ASP A 236 4.79 -15.77 5.71
CA ASP A 236 4.79 -15.42 7.14
C ASP A 236 6.12 -14.74 7.56
N CYS A 237 7.26 -15.22 7.04
CA CYS A 237 8.53 -14.49 7.15
C CYS A 237 8.43 -13.07 6.55
N THR A 238 7.85 -12.94 5.36
CA THR A 238 7.64 -11.65 4.69
C THR A 238 6.76 -10.72 5.52
N ARG A 239 5.63 -11.22 6.06
CA ARG A 239 4.68 -10.48 6.90
C ARG A 239 5.34 -9.97 8.18
N TYR A 240 6.16 -10.80 8.83
CA TYR A 240 6.89 -10.42 10.03
C TYR A 240 7.87 -9.27 9.76
N LEU A 241 8.74 -9.42 8.76
CA LEU A 241 9.77 -8.43 8.45
C LEU A 241 9.18 -7.09 8.00
N LEU A 242 8.12 -7.10 7.17
CA LEU A 242 7.45 -5.87 6.74
C LEU A 242 6.80 -5.12 7.92
N ARG A 243 6.07 -5.83 8.80
CA ARG A 243 5.41 -5.21 9.96
C ARG A 243 6.39 -4.59 10.96
N GLN A 244 7.60 -5.13 11.05
CA GLN A 244 8.68 -4.64 11.91
C GLN A 244 9.68 -3.72 11.17
N CYS A 245 9.46 -3.41 9.89
CA CYS A 245 10.36 -2.61 9.04
C CYS A 245 11.77 -3.21 8.85
N LEU A 246 11.99 -4.49 9.19
CA LEU A 246 13.32 -5.10 9.23
C LEU A 246 13.94 -5.29 7.84
N PRO A 247 15.28 -5.28 7.72
CA PRO A 247 15.95 -5.66 6.48
C PRO A 247 15.70 -7.14 6.16
N PHE A 248 15.57 -7.48 4.88
CA PHE A 248 15.36 -8.85 4.42
C PHE A 248 16.69 -9.59 4.19
N CYS A 249 17.54 -9.00 3.36
CA CYS A 249 18.76 -9.65 2.85
C CYS A 249 19.98 -9.48 3.75
N GLY A 250 20.88 -10.45 3.69
CA GLY A 250 22.21 -10.40 4.29
C GLY A 250 23.22 -9.67 3.39
N HIS A 251 24.46 -9.50 3.90
CA HIS A 251 25.60 -9.14 3.05
C HIS A 251 26.12 -10.35 2.27
N ASP A 252 26.06 -11.52 2.89
CA ASP A 252 26.32 -12.83 2.29
C ASP A 252 25.21 -13.79 2.73
N GLU A 253 24.46 -14.34 1.77
CA GLU A 253 23.38 -15.31 2.00
C GLU A 253 23.86 -16.76 1.73
N SER A 254 25.17 -16.99 1.59
CA SER A 254 25.77 -18.32 1.40
C SER A 254 25.48 -19.26 2.57
N GLU A 255 25.45 -20.57 2.30
CA GLU A 255 25.23 -21.59 3.34
C GLU A 255 26.31 -21.57 4.44
N THR A 256 27.51 -21.07 4.12
CA THR A 256 28.66 -20.86 5.01
C THR A 256 28.66 -19.52 5.76
N SER A 257 27.76 -18.58 5.43
CA SER A 257 27.67 -17.29 6.10
C SER A 257 27.22 -17.44 7.56
N SER A 258 27.83 -16.67 8.46
CA SER A 258 27.42 -16.55 9.87
C SER A 258 26.23 -15.60 10.08
N ASN A 259 25.76 -14.93 9.03
CA ASN A 259 24.56 -14.11 9.02
C ASN A 259 23.98 -14.05 7.60
N LYS A 260 23.02 -14.92 7.31
CA LYS A 260 22.38 -15.07 5.99
C LYS A 260 21.29 -14.03 5.73
N GLY A 261 21.12 -13.06 6.63
CA GLY A 261 20.06 -12.05 6.58
C GLY A 261 18.73 -12.55 7.14
N ASN A 262 17.97 -11.62 7.73
CA ASN A 262 16.80 -11.96 8.55
C ASN A 262 15.75 -12.82 7.82
N TYR A 263 15.58 -12.72 6.50
CA TYR A 263 14.62 -13.54 5.78
C TYR A 263 15.01 -15.02 5.76
N VAL A 264 16.29 -15.32 5.51
CA VAL A 264 16.81 -16.69 5.48
C VAL A 264 16.87 -17.26 6.90
N GLU A 265 17.37 -16.47 7.85
CA GLU A 265 17.44 -16.88 9.27
C GLU A 265 16.04 -17.11 9.87
N LEU A 266 15.04 -16.29 9.55
CA LEU A 266 13.67 -16.48 10.03
C LEU A 266 12.98 -17.68 9.36
N LEU A 267 13.29 -17.98 8.10
CA LEU A 267 12.80 -19.19 7.43
C LEU A 267 13.47 -20.46 8.00
N GLN A 268 14.74 -20.38 8.40
CA GLN A 268 15.42 -21.44 9.14
C GLN A 268 14.79 -21.64 10.52
N PHE A 269 14.54 -20.56 11.26
CA PHE A 269 13.83 -20.61 12.54
C PHE A 269 12.46 -21.31 12.40
N LEU A 270 11.66 -21.00 11.37
CA LEU A 270 10.40 -21.71 11.12
C LEU A 270 10.61 -23.20 10.79
N ALA A 271 11.66 -23.55 10.04
CA ALA A 271 11.99 -24.94 9.72
C ALA A 271 12.46 -25.75 10.93
N ASP A 272 13.15 -25.11 11.88
CA ASP A 272 13.59 -25.74 13.13
C ASP A 272 12.44 -26.02 14.10
N HIS A 273 11.31 -25.29 13.96
CA HIS A 273 10.16 -25.37 14.86
C HIS A 273 8.89 -25.99 14.23
N ASP A 274 8.79 -26.12 12.91
CA ASP A 274 7.71 -26.85 12.20
C ASP A 274 8.30 -27.87 11.21
N GLU A 275 8.12 -29.15 11.52
CA GLU A 275 8.60 -30.28 10.73
C GLU A 275 7.99 -30.35 9.31
N LYS A 276 6.78 -29.81 9.11
CA LYS A 276 6.16 -29.72 7.78
C LYS A 276 6.85 -28.65 6.93
N VAL A 277 7.25 -27.54 7.55
CA VAL A 277 8.05 -26.49 6.89
C VAL A 277 9.44 -27.03 6.57
N ARG A 278 10.09 -27.69 7.54
CA ARG A 278 11.40 -28.36 7.40
C ARG A 278 11.45 -29.28 6.17
N ALA A 279 10.38 -30.05 5.94
CA ALA A 279 10.25 -30.99 4.84
C ALA A 279 10.10 -30.34 3.44
N VAL A 280 9.95 -29.01 3.33
CA VAL A 280 9.70 -28.34 2.05
C VAL A 280 10.61 -27.13 1.74
N VAL A 281 11.48 -26.71 2.67
CA VAL A 281 12.42 -25.58 2.50
C VAL A 281 13.85 -26.03 2.16
N PHE A 282 14.72 -25.06 1.79
CA PHE A 282 16.16 -25.23 1.59
C PHE A 282 16.58 -26.42 0.71
N GLU A 283 17.22 -27.44 1.28
CA GLU A 283 17.67 -28.65 0.58
C GLU A 283 16.50 -29.59 0.23
N ASN A 284 15.44 -29.58 1.04
CA ASN A 284 14.22 -30.37 0.82
C ASN A 284 13.28 -29.74 -0.21
N ALA A 285 13.47 -28.46 -0.54
CA ALA A 285 12.75 -27.80 -1.62
C ALA A 285 13.21 -28.31 -3.01
N PRO A 286 12.30 -28.57 -3.96
CA PRO A 286 12.67 -28.86 -5.35
C PRO A 286 13.59 -27.76 -5.90
N ARG A 287 14.71 -28.12 -6.56
CA ARG A 287 15.85 -27.23 -6.90
C ARG A 287 15.54 -25.75 -7.15
N ASN A 288 14.58 -25.43 -8.02
CA ASN A 288 14.26 -24.06 -8.45
C ASN A 288 13.14 -23.38 -7.64
N LEU A 289 12.69 -24.01 -6.56
CA LEU A 289 11.53 -23.66 -5.75
C LEU A 289 11.94 -23.23 -4.33
N LYS A 290 13.18 -22.80 -4.07
CA LYS A 290 13.65 -22.52 -2.69
C LYS A 290 12.99 -21.31 -2.00
N TYR A 291 12.21 -20.47 -2.69
CA TYR A 291 11.55 -19.23 -2.18
C TYR A 291 12.44 -18.18 -1.48
N ILE A 292 13.76 -18.38 -1.44
CA ILE A 292 14.76 -17.43 -0.91
C ILE A 292 15.19 -16.35 -1.90
N ALA A 293 14.98 -16.51 -3.21
CA ALA A 293 15.52 -15.60 -4.22
C ALA A 293 14.98 -14.16 -4.07
N PRO A 294 15.82 -13.10 -4.14
CA PRO A 294 15.38 -11.71 -3.98
C PRO A 294 14.30 -11.25 -4.97
N THR A 295 14.17 -11.89 -6.13
CA THR A 295 13.08 -11.65 -7.10
C THR A 295 11.74 -12.21 -6.64
N ILE A 296 11.74 -13.33 -5.91
CA ILE A 296 10.53 -13.90 -5.29
C ILE A 296 10.12 -13.08 -4.08
N GLN A 297 11.08 -12.62 -3.26
CA GLN A 297 10.82 -11.70 -2.15
C GLN A 297 10.14 -10.41 -2.65
N LYS A 298 10.64 -9.81 -3.75
CA LYS A 298 9.99 -8.66 -4.42
C LYS A 298 8.53 -8.93 -4.79
N ASP A 299 8.27 -10.05 -5.48
CA ASP A 299 6.92 -10.43 -5.90
C ASP A 299 5.97 -10.62 -4.68
N LEU A 300 6.45 -11.20 -3.57
CA LEU A 300 5.69 -11.36 -2.32
C LEU A 300 5.38 -10.02 -1.65
N ILE A 301 6.38 -9.14 -1.54
CA ILE A 301 6.24 -7.80 -0.95
C ILE A 301 5.28 -6.95 -1.78
N ASN A 302 5.38 -7.01 -3.11
CA ASN A 302 4.46 -6.33 -4.02
C ASN A 302 3.02 -6.85 -3.88
N SER A 303 2.84 -8.17 -3.75
CA SER A 303 1.52 -8.77 -3.48
C SER A 303 0.94 -8.29 -2.15
N CYS A 304 1.77 -8.16 -1.11
CA CYS A 304 1.37 -7.62 0.20
C CYS A 304 0.92 -6.16 0.10
N ALA A 305 1.68 -5.31 -0.60
CA ALA A 305 1.38 -3.90 -0.76
C ALA A 305 0.11 -3.67 -1.61
N ALA A 306 -0.02 -4.37 -2.74
CA ALA A 306 -1.18 -4.26 -3.62
C ALA A 306 -2.48 -4.68 -2.95
N GLU A 307 -2.49 -5.80 -2.20
CA GLU A 307 -3.66 -6.20 -1.39
C GLU A 307 -3.97 -5.17 -0.29
N THR A 308 -2.95 -4.49 0.26
CA THR A 308 -3.15 -3.43 1.26
C THR A 308 -3.80 -2.18 0.66
N ILE A 309 -3.37 -1.79 -0.54
CA ILE A 309 -3.97 -0.68 -1.29
C ILE A 309 -5.41 -1.02 -1.71
N ASP A 310 -5.66 -2.23 -2.21
CA ASP A 310 -7.03 -2.66 -2.56
C ASP A 310 -7.95 -2.74 -1.33
N ALA A 311 -7.43 -3.11 -0.16
CA ALA A 311 -8.18 -3.08 1.10
C ALA A 311 -8.51 -1.63 1.55
N ILE A 312 -7.57 -0.70 1.40
CA ILE A 312 -7.78 0.75 1.64
C ILE A 312 -8.87 1.28 0.72
N ILE A 313 -8.78 1.02 -0.59
CA ILE A 313 -9.77 1.47 -1.58
C ILE A 313 -11.15 0.83 -1.31
N SER A 314 -11.18 -0.43 -0.87
CA SER A 314 -12.43 -1.13 -0.54
C SER A 314 -13.11 -0.63 0.74
N ASP A 315 -12.45 0.20 1.57
CA ASP A 315 -13.04 0.82 2.77
C ASP A 315 -13.83 2.11 2.45
N MET A 316 -13.57 2.73 1.28
CA MET A 316 -14.32 3.88 0.78
C MET A 316 -15.81 3.56 0.61
N ASP A 317 -16.69 4.48 1.02
CA ASP A 317 -18.16 4.34 0.83
C ASP A 317 -18.60 4.98 -0.50
N ASP A 318 -18.31 6.27 -0.64
CA ASP A 318 -18.44 7.03 -1.88
C ASP A 318 -17.06 7.11 -2.55
N PRO A 319 -16.92 6.89 -3.88
CA PRO A 319 -15.64 6.98 -4.57
C PRO A 319 -14.98 8.37 -4.57
N PHE A 320 -15.54 9.42 -3.98
CA PHE A 320 -14.86 10.72 -3.87
C PHE A 320 -13.70 10.71 -2.86
N PHE A 321 -12.54 11.18 -3.30
CA PHE A 321 -11.34 11.26 -2.48
C PHE A 321 -10.52 12.53 -2.75
N SER A 322 -9.57 12.81 -1.88
CA SER A 322 -8.52 13.81 -2.07
C SER A 322 -7.15 13.16 -1.99
N ILE A 323 -6.15 13.79 -2.61
CA ILE A 323 -4.75 13.44 -2.41
C ILE A 323 -4.05 14.45 -1.50
N LEU A 324 -3.13 13.94 -0.71
CA LEU A 324 -2.14 14.66 0.06
C LEU A 324 -0.76 14.22 -0.47
N ALA A 325 0.03 15.15 -0.98
CA ALA A 325 1.35 14.86 -1.54
C ALA A 325 2.41 15.86 -1.05
N ASP A 326 3.65 15.39 -0.97
CA ASP A 326 4.82 16.14 -0.50
C ASP A 326 6.07 15.49 -1.12
N GLU A 327 7.15 16.25 -1.26
CA GLU A 327 8.44 15.77 -1.78
C GLU A 327 9.53 15.83 -0.71
N SER A 328 10.31 14.75 -0.58
CA SER A 328 11.46 14.73 0.33
C SER A 328 12.62 13.92 -0.22
N ARG A 329 13.84 14.31 0.16
CA ARG A 329 15.06 13.60 -0.18
C ARG A 329 15.24 12.38 0.69
N ASP A 330 15.40 11.22 0.06
CA ASP A 330 15.89 10.04 0.76
C ASP A 330 17.41 10.10 1.00
N VAL A 331 17.94 9.11 1.72
CA VAL A 331 19.38 9.00 2.03
C VAL A 331 20.28 8.70 0.81
N SER A 332 19.72 8.46 -0.38
CA SER A 332 20.45 8.47 -1.65
C SER A 332 20.52 9.87 -2.29
N ILE A 333 19.97 10.91 -1.65
CA ILE A 333 19.78 12.26 -2.23
C ILE A 333 18.82 12.20 -3.44
N LYS A 334 17.90 11.22 -3.46
CA LYS A 334 16.84 11.14 -4.48
C LYS A 334 15.55 11.77 -3.95
N GLU A 335 14.94 12.61 -4.76
CA GLU A 335 13.61 13.17 -4.46
C GLU A 335 12.55 12.07 -4.56
N GLN A 336 11.79 11.86 -3.49
CA GLN A 336 10.68 10.92 -3.39
C GLN A 336 9.41 11.71 -3.08
N MET A 337 8.39 11.56 -3.92
CA MET A 337 7.07 12.14 -3.68
C MET A 337 6.20 11.12 -2.95
N ALA A 338 5.82 11.40 -1.70
CA ALA A 338 4.91 10.54 -0.93
C ALA A 338 3.46 10.93 -1.21
N VAL A 339 2.57 9.94 -1.34
CA VAL A 339 1.14 10.15 -1.60
C VAL A 339 0.28 9.46 -0.54
N VAL A 340 -0.67 10.23 -0.01
CA VAL A 340 -1.68 9.82 0.97
C VAL A 340 -3.06 10.14 0.38
N LEU A 341 -4.02 9.24 0.51
CA LEU A 341 -5.43 9.49 0.20
C LEU A 341 -6.15 9.98 1.43
N ARG A 342 -7.09 10.93 1.26
CA ARG A 342 -8.08 11.33 2.26
C ARG A 342 -9.48 11.06 1.72
N TYR A 343 -10.31 10.33 2.47
CA TYR A 343 -11.63 9.88 2.04
C TYR A 343 -12.58 9.67 3.23
N VAL A 344 -13.85 9.39 2.96
CA VAL A 344 -14.85 8.98 3.96
C VAL A 344 -15.13 7.49 3.82
N ASN A 345 -15.02 6.75 4.93
CA ASN A 345 -15.27 5.32 4.93
C ASN A 345 -16.77 4.98 5.17
N LYS A 346 -17.10 3.69 5.10
CA LYS A 346 -18.45 3.14 5.32
C LYS A 346 -19.05 3.39 6.72
N LYS A 347 -18.25 3.95 7.64
CA LYS A 347 -18.67 4.36 8.99
C LYS A 347 -18.76 5.89 9.13
N TRP A 348 -18.70 6.64 8.03
CA TRP A 348 -18.76 8.10 8.00
C TRP A 348 -17.60 8.81 8.69
N GLN A 349 -16.48 8.10 8.87
CA GLN A 349 -15.25 8.61 9.46
C GLN A 349 -14.31 9.15 8.37
N VAL A 350 -13.65 10.27 8.65
CA VAL A 350 -12.60 10.81 7.78
C VAL A 350 -11.33 9.98 7.95
N ILE A 351 -10.91 9.31 6.89
CA ILE A 351 -9.76 8.43 6.87
C ILE A 351 -8.67 9.04 6.00
N GLU A 352 -7.43 8.93 6.48
CA GLU A 352 -6.21 9.24 5.71
C GLU A 352 -5.31 8.01 5.71
N ARG A 353 -4.91 7.57 4.52
CA ARG A 353 -4.11 6.34 4.28
C ARG A 353 -3.00 6.60 3.27
N PHE A 354 -1.78 6.21 3.62
CA PHE A 354 -0.63 6.24 2.73
C PHE A 354 -0.74 5.14 1.66
N VAL A 355 -0.47 5.49 0.41
CA VAL A 355 -0.61 4.58 -0.75
C VAL A 355 0.69 4.37 -1.54
N GLY A 356 1.74 5.15 -1.28
CA GLY A 356 3.06 4.90 -1.84
C GLY A 356 3.98 6.11 -1.88
N VAL A 357 5.26 5.85 -2.18
CA VAL A 357 6.20 6.86 -2.67
C VAL A 357 6.50 6.63 -4.15
N GLN A 358 6.58 7.71 -4.91
CA GLN A 358 7.01 7.70 -6.31
C GLN A 358 8.31 8.52 -6.44
N TYR A 359 9.32 7.92 -7.06
CA TYR A 359 10.55 8.64 -7.37
C TYR A 359 10.29 9.69 -8.46
N VAL A 360 10.72 10.92 -8.20
CA VAL A 360 10.62 12.03 -9.15
C VAL A 360 12.02 12.53 -9.50
N SER A 361 12.33 12.60 -10.79
CA SER A 361 13.65 13.05 -11.26
C SER A 361 13.85 14.57 -11.16
N ASP A 362 12.76 15.31 -10.98
CA ASP A 362 12.68 16.76 -10.96
C ASP A 362 11.37 17.19 -10.26
N THR A 363 11.39 18.34 -9.60
CA THR A 363 10.25 18.95 -8.87
C THR A 363 9.47 19.95 -9.73
N THR A 364 9.58 19.82 -11.06
CA THR A 364 8.71 20.57 -11.97
C THR A 364 7.29 20.06 -11.92
N SER A 365 6.37 21.02 -11.93
CA SER A 365 4.93 20.91 -12.12
C SER A 365 4.46 19.71 -12.94
N SER A 366 5.02 19.55 -14.14
CA SER A 366 4.64 18.50 -15.08
C SER A 366 5.03 17.10 -14.59
N LYS A 367 6.21 16.96 -13.98
CA LYS A 367 6.73 15.67 -13.49
C LYS A 367 6.03 15.20 -12.22
N LEU A 368 5.70 16.12 -11.31
CA LEU A 368 4.88 15.83 -10.13
C LEU A 368 3.48 15.36 -10.55
N LYS A 369 2.85 16.05 -11.51
CA LYS A 369 1.57 15.65 -12.09
C LYS A 369 1.64 14.25 -12.72
N GLU A 370 2.63 13.99 -13.57
CA GLU A 370 2.83 12.69 -14.23
C GLU A 370 3.00 11.55 -13.20
N ALA A 371 3.76 11.79 -12.12
CA ALA A 371 3.95 10.83 -11.05
C ALA A 371 2.66 10.52 -10.27
N ILE A 372 1.78 11.51 -10.06
CA ILE A 372 0.46 11.33 -9.44
C ILE A 372 -0.47 10.54 -10.37
N GLU A 373 -0.50 10.88 -11.67
CA GLU A 373 -1.31 10.16 -12.66
C GLU A 373 -0.86 8.70 -12.80
N GLN A 374 0.45 8.41 -12.77
CA GLN A 374 1.00 7.05 -12.75
C GLN A 374 0.59 6.29 -11.48
N LEU A 375 0.71 6.89 -10.30
CA LEU A 375 0.35 6.25 -9.03
C LEU A 375 -1.15 5.96 -8.97
N ILE A 376 -2.01 6.92 -9.33
CA ILE A 376 -3.47 6.69 -9.39
C ILE A 376 -3.81 5.61 -10.43
N SER A 377 -3.19 5.61 -11.61
CA SER A 377 -3.43 4.60 -12.66
C SER A 377 -2.97 3.19 -12.30
N SER A 378 -2.06 3.04 -11.33
CA SER A 378 -1.68 1.74 -10.78
C SER A 378 -2.68 1.18 -9.75
N THR A 379 -3.72 1.95 -9.41
CA THR A 379 -4.79 1.58 -8.49
C THR A 379 -6.14 1.57 -9.21
N ASN A 380 -7.17 1.02 -8.55
CA ASN A 380 -8.55 1.02 -9.06
C ASN A 380 -9.28 2.37 -8.90
N LEU A 381 -8.55 3.49 -8.70
CA LEU A 381 -9.12 4.82 -8.48
C LEU A 381 -9.26 5.61 -9.79
N SER A 382 -10.30 6.44 -9.88
CA SER A 382 -10.52 7.31 -11.03
C SER A 382 -10.19 8.76 -10.70
N MET A 383 -9.33 9.39 -11.52
CA MET A 383 -9.04 10.82 -11.44
C MET A 383 -10.30 11.70 -11.57
N SER A 384 -11.36 11.19 -12.20
CA SER A 384 -12.67 11.86 -12.28
C SER A 384 -13.34 12.07 -10.91
N ARG A 385 -12.93 11.32 -9.88
CA ARG A 385 -13.48 11.36 -8.51
C ARG A 385 -12.61 12.11 -7.50
N LEU A 386 -11.47 12.65 -7.95
CA LEU A 386 -10.61 13.50 -7.12
C LEU A 386 -11.29 14.85 -6.84
N ARG A 387 -11.54 15.19 -5.57
CA ARG A 387 -12.25 16.43 -5.16
C ARG A 387 -11.40 17.41 -4.33
N GLY A 388 -10.19 17.04 -3.95
CA GLY A 388 -9.23 17.92 -3.30
C GLY A 388 -7.78 17.49 -3.49
N GLN A 389 -6.86 18.43 -3.39
CA GLN A 389 -5.41 18.21 -3.52
C GLN A 389 -4.72 19.09 -2.49
N GLY A 390 -3.99 18.48 -1.56
CA GLY A 390 -3.12 19.17 -0.61
C GLY A 390 -1.68 18.86 -0.91
N TYR A 391 -0.90 19.87 -1.28
CA TYR A 391 0.53 19.77 -1.50
C TYR A 391 1.27 20.47 -0.37
N ASP A 392 2.39 19.93 0.11
CA ASP A 392 3.24 20.78 0.96
C ASP A 392 3.85 21.85 0.08
N GLY A 393 3.54 23.10 0.42
CA GLY A 393 4.53 24.11 0.16
C GLY A 393 5.60 23.95 1.22
N ALA A 394 6.71 23.29 0.88
CA ALA A 394 7.90 23.38 1.72
C ALA A 394 8.37 24.86 1.86
N SER A 395 7.89 25.77 0.98
CA SER A 395 7.82 27.21 1.20
C SER A 395 6.81 27.60 2.28
N ASN A 396 5.55 27.18 2.15
CA ASN A 396 4.43 27.47 3.06
C ASN A 396 4.75 27.12 4.53
N MET A 397 5.24 25.93 4.86
CA MET A 397 5.56 25.56 6.25
C MET A 397 6.77 26.32 6.84
N ARG A 398 7.60 26.95 6.00
CA ARG A 398 8.75 27.79 6.40
C ARG A 398 8.49 29.29 6.36
N ALA A 399 7.56 29.78 5.53
CA ALA A 399 7.67 31.16 5.09
C ALA A 399 7.37 32.24 6.14
N LEU A 400 6.67 32.01 7.26
CA LEU A 400 6.59 33.07 8.29
C LEU A 400 7.98 33.44 8.83
N VAL A 401 8.79 32.44 9.15
CA VAL A 401 10.19 32.62 9.56
C VAL A 401 11.06 33.06 8.38
N ALA A 402 10.88 32.50 7.18
CA ALA A 402 11.70 32.88 6.02
C ALA A 402 11.43 34.33 5.54
N VAL A 403 10.18 34.77 5.58
CA VAL A 403 9.75 36.15 5.28
C VAL A 403 10.26 37.12 6.35
N ALA A 404 10.26 36.72 7.63
CA ALA A 404 10.90 37.48 8.70
C ALA A 404 12.43 37.58 8.49
N LYS A 405 13.10 36.48 8.13
CA LYS A 405 14.52 36.43 7.70
C LYS A 405 14.81 37.22 6.40
N GLY A 406 13.77 37.71 5.71
CA GLY A 406 13.90 38.76 4.68
C GLY A 406 14.20 40.15 5.25
N ASN A 407 14.43 40.27 6.57
CA ASN A 407 15.09 41.39 7.24
C ASN A 407 16.43 40.89 7.81
N GLU A 408 17.51 41.62 7.56
CA GLU A 408 18.89 41.25 7.92
C GLU A 408 19.08 41.04 9.43
N ASN A 409 18.44 41.87 10.26
CA ASN A 409 18.56 41.81 11.72
C ASN A 409 17.87 40.55 12.27
N ILE A 410 16.68 40.21 11.74
CA ILE A 410 15.97 38.97 12.08
C ILE A 410 16.72 37.74 11.57
N ALA A 411 17.33 37.80 10.39
CA ALA A 411 18.18 36.72 9.88
C ALA A 411 19.37 36.45 10.81
N THR A 412 20.08 37.51 11.20
CA THR A 412 21.20 37.46 12.15
C THR A 412 20.77 36.95 13.53
N PHE A 413 19.62 37.41 14.04
CA PHE A 413 19.02 36.91 15.28
C PHE A 413 18.79 35.39 15.24
N PHE A 414 18.15 34.85 14.19
CA PHE A 414 17.91 33.41 14.10
C PHE A 414 19.19 32.59 13.92
N THR A 415 20.21 33.13 13.24
CA THR A 415 21.54 32.52 13.17
C THR A 415 22.17 32.44 14.56
N THR A 416 22.16 33.55 15.30
CA THR A 416 22.66 33.67 16.68
C THR A 416 21.97 32.66 17.61
N ALA A 417 20.64 32.64 17.61
CA ALA A 417 19.85 31.69 18.39
C ALA A 417 20.16 30.21 18.04
N SER A 418 20.44 29.92 16.76
CA SER A 418 20.83 28.57 16.33
C SER A 418 22.24 28.20 16.82
N SER A 419 23.21 29.12 16.71
CA SER A 419 24.56 28.94 17.26
C SER A 419 24.56 28.73 18.78
N VAL A 420 23.74 29.45 19.56
CA VAL A 420 23.58 29.23 21.01
C VAL A 420 23.13 27.80 21.31
N VAL A 421 22.12 27.29 20.60
CA VAL A 421 21.62 25.93 20.81
C VAL A 421 22.61 24.86 20.32
N ASN A 422 23.43 25.17 19.31
CA ASN A 422 24.47 24.28 18.83
C ASN A 422 25.66 24.23 19.80
N ILE A 423 26.26 25.36 20.17
CA ILE A 423 27.49 25.40 20.99
C ILE A 423 27.31 24.77 22.38
N ILE A 424 26.13 24.95 23.00
CA ILE A 424 25.74 24.31 24.25
C ILE A 424 25.28 22.86 23.99
N GLY A 425 24.53 22.64 22.91
CA GLY A 425 23.96 21.32 22.58
C GLY A 425 24.93 20.30 21.99
N GLU A 426 26.14 20.67 21.58
CA GLU A 426 27.11 19.76 20.94
C GLU A 426 27.95 18.95 21.93
N SER A 427 28.07 19.39 23.19
CA SER A 427 28.82 18.70 24.23
C SER A 427 27.91 18.21 25.35
N CYS A 428 28.09 16.96 25.80
CA CYS A 428 27.42 16.45 27.00
C CYS A 428 27.69 17.35 28.21
N LYS A 429 28.98 17.65 28.49
CA LYS A 429 29.39 18.53 29.60
C LYS A 429 28.68 19.89 29.61
N ARG A 430 28.47 20.51 28.44
CA ARG A 430 27.80 21.82 28.33
C ARG A 430 26.29 21.72 28.56
N ARG A 431 25.66 20.60 28.18
CA ARG A 431 24.26 20.30 28.51
C ARG A 431 24.06 20.03 30.00
N ASP A 432 25.00 19.31 30.61
CA ASP A 432 24.94 18.96 32.04
C ASP A 432 25.14 20.24 32.89
N ALA A 433 26.12 21.08 32.56
CA ALA A 433 26.30 22.40 33.19
C ALA A 433 25.08 23.33 33.04
N LEU A 434 24.39 23.31 31.89
CA LEU A 434 23.14 24.07 31.70
C LEU A 434 22.04 23.61 32.66
N ARG A 435 21.90 22.29 32.85
CA ARG A 435 20.91 21.70 33.74
C ARG A 435 21.21 21.98 35.20
N GLU A 436 22.47 21.85 35.61
CA GLU A 436 22.93 22.20 36.96
C GLU A 436 22.65 23.68 37.27
N GLN A 437 22.91 24.60 36.33
CA GLN A 437 22.60 26.00 36.53
C GLN A 437 21.08 26.25 36.55
N GLN A 438 20.30 25.63 35.66
CA GLN A 438 18.84 25.73 35.72
C GLN A 438 18.29 25.24 37.09
N GLN A 439 18.84 24.16 37.65
CA GLN A 439 18.44 23.66 38.96
C GLN A 439 18.78 24.63 40.09
N LYS A 440 19.95 25.31 40.04
CA LYS A 440 20.31 26.36 41.00
C LYS A 440 19.34 27.54 40.94
N ASP A 441 19.11 28.09 39.75
CA ASP A 441 18.19 29.22 39.54
C ASP A 441 16.78 28.90 40.06
N ILE A 442 16.30 27.67 39.84
CA ILE A 442 15.00 27.20 40.37
C ILE A 442 15.04 27.11 41.91
N MET A 443 16.11 26.61 42.52
CA MET A 443 16.25 26.55 43.98
C MET A 443 16.31 27.96 44.60
N GLU A 444 17.12 28.87 44.04
CA GLU A 444 17.21 30.26 44.49
C GLU A 444 15.85 30.98 44.39
N THR A 445 15.07 30.72 43.33
CA THR A 445 13.72 31.30 43.19
C THR A 445 12.71 30.67 44.15
N LEU A 446 12.86 29.38 44.49
CA LEU A 446 12.04 28.70 45.51
C LEU A 446 12.31 29.21 46.93
N GLU A 447 13.55 29.61 47.25
CA GLU A 447 13.92 30.18 48.55
C GLU A 447 13.30 31.57 48.81
N ILE A 448 12.75 32.21 47.79
CA ILE A 448 12.10 33.54 47.84
C ILE A 448 10.55 33.41 47.86
N ASP A 449 10.01 32.19 47.98
CA ASP A 449 8.55 31.87 47.95
C ASP A 449 7.81 32.30 46.65
N ASP A 450 8.53 32.63 45.58
CA ASP A 450 7.98 33.27 44.36
C ASP A 450 7.46 32.26 43.30
N LEU A 451 7.30 30.97 43.67
CA LEU A 451 6.91 29.87 42.76
C LEU A 451 5.90 28.88 43.36
N GLU A 452 4.81 28.62 42.63
CA GLU A 452 3.87 27.55 42.95
C GLU A 452 4.46 26.15 42.71
N MET A 453 4.43 25.28 43.73
CA MET A 453 4.88 23.89 43.61
C MET A 453 3.76 22.94 43.15
N GLY A 454 3.98 22.23 42.04
CA GLY A 454 3.05 21.21 41.54
C GLY A 454 3.70 20.20 40.59
N ARG A 455 3.17 18.98 40.51
CA ARG A 455 3.70 17.94 39.59
C ARG A 455 3.52 18.39 38.13
N GLY A 456 4.64 18.70 37.47
CA GLY A 456 4.68 19.17 36.08
C GLY A 456 5.12 20.63 35.93
N LEU A 457 5.22 21.38 37.03
CA LEU A 457 5.82 22.72 37.07
C LEU A 457 7.33 22.60 37.36
N ASN A 458 8.10 23.58 36.88
CA ASN A 458 9.54 23.77 37.18
C ASN A 458 10.43 22.52 36.97
N GLN A 459 10.14 21.73 35.93
CA GLN A 459 10.94 20.55 35.57
C GLN A 459 12.26 20.94 34.89
N GLU A 460 13.27 20.07 35.00
CA GLU A 460 14.52 20.16 34.24
C GLU A 460 14.24 20.13 32.72
N THR A 461 14.74 21.13 32.00
CA THR A 461 14.52 21.26 30.55
C THR A 461 15.84 21.28 29.78
N THR A 462 15.75 21.24 28.45
CA THR A 462 16.91 21.37 27.56
C THR A 462 16.57 22.33 26.43
N LEU A 463 17.58 23.04 25.90
CA LEU A 463 17.41 23.88 24.72
C LEU A 463 16.88 23.04 23.54
N LYS A 464 15.63 23.30 23.16
CA LYS A 464 15.00 22.64 22.01
C LYS A 464 15.69 23.11 20.73
N ARG A 465 16.24 22.17 19.96
CA ARG A 465 16.79 22.44 18.63
C ARG A 465 15.68 22.84 17.65
N PRO A 466 15.85 23.93 16.88
CA PRO A 466 14.93 24.24 15.80
C PRO A 466 15.04 23.15 14.72
N CYS A 467 13.90 22.81 14.14
CA CYS A 467 13.79 21.90 13.00
C CYS A 467 13.37 22.74 11.79
N ASP A 468 14.25 22.86 10.80
CA ASP A 468 14.10 23.79 9.66
C ASP A 468 12.80 23.64 8.86
N THR A 469 12.07 22.54 9.04
CA THR A 469 10.79 22.24 8.37
C THR A 469 9.55 22.74 9.10
N ARG A 470 9.63 23.26 10.34
CA ARG A 470 8.44 23.66 11.13
C ARG A 470 8.64 24.90 12.01
N TRP A 471 7.92 25.98 11.71
CA TRP A 471 7.75 27.18 12.55
C TRP A 471 7.50 26.93 14.06
N ASN A 472 6.71 25.92 14.45
CA ASN A 472 6.50 25.59 15.87
C ASN A 472 7.80 25.23 16.60
N SER A 473 8.78 24.62 15.91
CA SER A 473 10.06 24.30 16.53
C SER A 473 10.88 25.56 16.81
N HIS A 474 10.83 26.57 15.93
CA HIS A 474 11.43 27.88 16.21
C HIS A 474 10.75 28.55 17.41
N TYR A 475 9.42 28.54 17.50
CA TYR A 475 8.71 29.07 18.67
C TYR A 475 9.15 28.37 19.98
N ASP A 476 9.18 27.04 19.96
CA ASP A 476 9.66 26.21 21.06
C ASP A 476 11.13 26.50 21.44
N THR A 477 12.01 26.73 20.46
CA THR A 477 13.39 27.17 20.68
C THR A 477 13.45 28.55 21.34
N LEU A 478 12.68 29.53 20.85
CA LEU A 478 12.66 30.88 21.41
C LEU A 478 12.09 30.90 22.85
N LEU A 479 11.06 30.11 23.13
CA LEU A 479 10.58 29.88 24.50
C LEU A 479 11.68 29.28 25.38
N SER A 480 12.39 28.26 24.88
CA SER A 480 13.47 27.60 25.63
C SER A 480 14.60 28.58 25.97
N ILE A 481 15.03 29.41 25.00
CA ILE A 481 16.07 30.44 25.20
C ILE A 481 15.60 31.52 26.19
N ASN A 482 14.33 31.95 26.11
CA ASN A 482 13.80 32.97 27.03
C ASN A 482 13.70 32.44 28.49
N ILE A 483 13.28 31.19 28.68
CA ILE A 483 13.16 30.55 30.00
C ILE A 483 14.54 30.26 30.60
N MET A 484 15.49 29.77 29.80
CA MET A 484 16.85 29.43 30.24
C MET A 484 17.87 30.53 29.93
N PHE A 485 17.47 31.81 29.87
CA PHE A 485 18.38 32.88 29.45
C PHE A 485 19.59 33.04 30.39
N HIS A 486 19.35 33.13 31.71
CA HIS A 486 20.44 33.21 32.70
C HIS A 486 21.33 31.94 32.72
N PRO A 487 20.80 30.70 32.72
CA PRO A 487 21.62 29.49 32.56
C PRO A 487 22.45 29.47 31.27
N VAL A 488 21.90 29.96 30.15
CA VAL A 488 22.61 30.08 28.86
C VAL A 488 23.78 31.06 28.97
N VAL A 489 23.57 32.22 29.59
CA VAL A 489 24.63 33.22 29.85
C VAL A 489 25.73 32.60 30.70
N LYS A 490 25.40 31.96 31.83
CA LYS A 490 26.38 31.33 32.74
C LYS A 490 27.20 30.23 32.08
N VAL A 491 26.58 29.39 31.23
CA VAL A 491 27.31 28.37 30.47
C VAL A 491 28.23 28.98 29.41
N LEU A 492 27.82 30.08 28.76
CA LEU A 492 28.68 30.79 27.81
C LEU A 492 29.85 31.50 28.49
N GLU A 493 29.64 32.14 29.65
CA GLU A 493 30.71 32.69 30.50
C GLU A 493 31.72 31.60 30.87
N TRP A 494 31.26 30.45 31.37
CA TRP A 494 32.13 29.32 31.70
C TRP A 494 32.95 28.80 30.52
N ILE A 495 32.37 28.74 29.30
CA ILE A 495 33.11 28.37 28.08
C ILE A 495 34.14 29.44 27.68
N VAL A 496 33.89 30.72 28.02
CA VAL A 496 34.84 31.82 27.76
C VAL A 496 36.00 31.82 28.74
N ASP A 497 35.77 31.41 29.99
CA ASP A 497 36.79 31.34 31.03
C ASP A 497 37.67 30.07 30.96
N ASP A 498 37.13 28.94 30.45
CA ASP A 498 37.91 27.71 30.24
C ASP A 498 38.72 27.75 28.92
N VAL A 499 39.98 28.16 29.06
CA VAL A 499 40.99 28.27 27.98
C VAL A 499 41.19 26.95 27.19
N ASN A 500 40.74 25.80 27.71
CA ASN A 500 40.88 24.50 27.04
C ASN A 500 39.65 24.10 26.17
N GLN A 501 38.67 24.98 25.97
CA GLN A 501 37.48 24.69 25.17
C GLN A 501 37.65 25.04 23.68
N ASP A 502 37.35 24.07 22.82
CA ASP A 502 37.03 24.35 21.42
C ASP A 502 35.81 25.27 21.31
N ASN A 503 35.82 26.16 20.32
CA ASN A 503 34.81 27.20 20.03
C ASN A 503 34.80 28.44 20.95
N LEU A 504 35.87 28.69 21.73
CA LEU A 504 36.07 29.89 22.56
C LEU A 504 35.67 31.22 21.88
N GLY A 505 36.14 31.44 20.64
CA GLY A 505 35.86 32.65 19.87
C GLY A 505 34.38 32.81 19.48
N GLU A 506 33.67 31.69 19.25
CA GLU A 506 32.23 31.73 19.00
C GLU A 506 31.45 31.96 20.30
N ALA A 507 31.82 31.31 21.40
CA ALA A 507 31.19 31.53 22.71
C ALA A 507 31.26 33.00 23.16
N ASN A 508 32.43 33.62 23.06
CA ASN A 508 32.64 35.04 23.39
C ASN A 508 31.83 35.99 22.49
N ARG A 509 31.70 35.66 21.20
CA ARG A 509 30.84 36.40 20.26
C ARG A 509 29.36 36.29 20.67
N LEU A 510 28.88 35.07 20.90
CA LEU A 510 27.49 34.82 21.29
C LEU A 510 27.13 35.46 22.62
N LEU A 511 28.01 35.38 23.63
CA LEU A 511 27.82 35.99 24.94
C LEU A 511 27.56 37.50 24.82
N LYS A 512 28.34 38.19 23.99
CA LYS A 512 28.17 39.62 23.71
C LYS A 512 26.93 39.93 22.89
N GLU A 513 26.55 39.07 21.95
CA GLU A 513 25.37 39.28 21.10
C GLU A 513 24.06 39.08 21.88
N ILE A 514 23.95 38.03 22.71
CA ILE A 514 22.69 37.74 23.44
C ILE A 514 22.38 38.76 24.53
N GLN A 515 23.40 39.41 25.10
CA GLN A 515 23.27 40.47 26.11
C GLN A 515 23.03 41.87 25.49
N THR A 516 22.54 41.95 24.25
CA THR A 516 22.14 43.23 23.63
C THR A 516 20.63 43.45 23.70
N PHE A 517 20.23 44.71 23.85
CA PHE A 517 18.83 45.12 23.69
C PHE A 517 18.26 44.68 22.33
N ASP A 518 19.06 44.76 21.26
CA ASP A 518 18.68 44.26 19.94
C ASP A 518 18.30 42.77 19.98
N PHE A 519 19.12 41.90 20.56
CA PHE A 519 18.82 40.47 20.64
C PHE A 519 17.52 40.21 21.43
N VAL A 520 17.34 40.87 22.58
CA VAL A 520 16.12 40.73 23.41
C VAL A 520 14.89 41.24 22.66
N PHE A 521 14.98 42.38 21.97
CA PHE A 521 13.87 42.93 21.18
C PHE A 521 13.46 41.98 20.06
N HIS A 522 14.42 41.44 19.30
CA HIS A 522 14.14 40.45 18.25
C HIS A 522 13.57 39.13 18.84
N LEU A 523 14.07 38.68 19.99
CA LEU A 523 13.56 37.51 20.71
C LEU A 523 12.08 37.69 21.08
N TYR A 524 11.72 38.81 21.70
CA TYR A 524 10.35 39.08 22.12
C TYR A 524 9.42 39.29 20.91
N LEU A 525 9.83 40.10 19.92
CA LEU A 525 9.06 40.31 18.69
C LEU A 525 8.72 39.00 17.97
N MET A 526 9.73 38.14 17.73
CA MET A 526 9.50 36.86 17.08
C MET A 526 8.77 35.86 17.98
N ARG A 527 8.99 35.87 19.31
CA ARG A 527 8.23 35.05 20.27
C ARG A 527 6.75 35.38 20.24
N PHE A 528 6.36 36.66 20.23
CA PHE A 528 4.95 37.04 20.18
C PHE A 528 4.30 36.72 18.82
N ILE A 529 4.96 37.04 17.71
CA ILE A 529 4.46 36.74 16.35
C ILE A 529 4.28 35.22 16.14
N LEU A 530 5.29 34.42 16.51
CA LEU A 530 5.20 32.97 16.42
C LEU A 530 4.22 32.39 17.46
N GLY A 531 4.08 33.02 18.63
CA GLY A 531 3.10 32.63 19.65
C GLY A 531 1.66 32.79 19.20
N ILE A 532 1.30 33.95 18.64
CA ILE A 532 -0.03 34.22 18.06
C ILE A 532 -0.38 33.16 17.00
N THR A 533 0.60 32.71 16.22
CA THR A 533 0.38 31.82 15.09
C THR A 533 0.60 30.32 15.39
N ASN A 534 1.24 29.98 16.50
CA ASN A 534 1.53 28.61 16.95
C ASN A 534 0.27 27.75 17.15
N ASP A 535 -0.85 28.35 17.59
CA ASP A 535 -2.07 27.56 17.85
C ASP A 535 -2.85 27.30 16.56
N SER A 536 -2.91 28.28 15.64
CA SER A 536 -3.36 28.04 14.26
C SER A 536 -2.49 27.00 13.56
N SER A 537 -1.17 27.07 13.73
CA SER A 537 -0.22 26.09 13.22
C SER A 537 -0.52 24.68 13.70
N LYS A 538 -0.67 24.49 15.02
CA LYS A 538 -1.02 23.20 15.64
C LYS A 538 -2.39 22.70 15.18
N ALA A 539 -3.38 23.58 15.04
CA ALA A 539 -4.71 23.23 14.53
C ALA A 539 -4.67 22.78 13.06
N LEU A 540 -3.99 23.52 12.19
CA LEU A 540 -3.81 23.20 10.76
C LEU A 540 -2.96 21.93 10.51
N GLN A 541 -2.34 21.34 11.54
CA GLN A 541 -1.52 20.12 11.44
C GLN A 541 -2.21 18.87 12.01
N LYS A 542 -3.38 19.00 12.64
CA LYS A 542 -4.13 17.87 13.20
C LYS A 542 -4.95 17.17 12.10
N LYS A 543 -4.86 15.84 12.03
CA LYS A 543 -5.59 15.00 11.06
C LYS A 543 -7.12 15.15 11.17
N ASP A 544 -7.60 15.12 12.41
CA ASP A 544 -9.02 15.04 12.76
C ASP A 544 -9.63 16.42 13.07
N GLN A 545 -8.97 17.50 12.65
CA GLN A 545 -9.42 18.86 12.95
C GLN A 545 -10.60 19.26 12.06
N ASP A 546 -11.64 19.84 12.67
CA ASP A 546 -12.65 20.59 11.92
C ASP A 546 -11.99 21.79 11.22
N ILE A 547 -12.02 21.74 9.90
CA ILE A 547 -11.51 22.75 8.98
C ILE A 547 -12.08 24.15 9.27
N VAL A 548 -13.34 24.22 9.72
CA VAL A 548 -14.02 25.45 10.12
C VAL A 548 -13.31 26.09 11.30
N ASN A 549 -13.02 25.29 12.34
CA ASN A 549 -12.32 25.76 13.54
C ASN A 549 -10.87 26.16 13.23
N ALA A 550 -10.17 25.41 12.37
CA ALA A 550 -8.81 25.76 11.94
C ALA A 550 -8.75 27.14 11.25
N ILE A 551 -9.80 27.52 10.51
CA ILE A 551 -9.82 28.77 9.73
C ILE A 551 -10.34 29.93 10.56
N MET A 552 -11.28 29.69 11.48
CA MET A 552 -11.62 30.67 12.51
C MET A 552 -10.38 31.03 13.36
N LEU A 553 -9.48 30.08 13.63
CA LEU A 553 -8.19 30.36 14.25
C LEU A 553 -7.28 31.20 13.33
N VAL A 554 -7.16 30.89 12.03
CA VAL A 554 -6.39 31.72 11.07
C VAL A 554 -6.92 33.16 11.01
N LEU A 555 -8.24 33.35 10.97
CA LEU A 555 -8.86 34.68 10.98
C LEU A 555 -8.57 35.43 12.28
N ARG A 556 -8.67 34.75 13.44
CA ARG A 556 -8.28 35.32 14.75
C ARG A 556 -6.81 35.68 14.81
N CYS A 557 -5.91 34.88 14.21
CA CYS A 557 -4.48 35.21 14.12
C CYS A 557 -4.24 36.44 13.24
N LYS A 558 -4.91 36.57 12.09
CA LYS A 558 -4.85 37.79 11.26
C LYS A 558 -5.34 39.01 12.05
N GLN A 559 -6.45 38.88 12.78
CA GLN A 559 -7.00 39.95 13.64
C GLN A 559 -6.06 40.33 14.78
N LYS A 560 -5.46 39.36 15.50
CA LYS A 560 -4.52 39.69 16.59
C LYS A 560 -3.18 40.21 16.08
N LEU A 561 -2.69 39.78 14.92
CA LEU A 561 -1.52 40.40 14.28
C LEU A 561 -1.82 41.84 13.84
N GLN A 562 -3.04 42.14 13.37
CA GLN A 562 -3.47 43.51 13.05
C GLN A 562 -3.58 44.37 14.31
N SER A 563 -4.23 43.90 15.37
CA SER A 563 -4.26 44.59 16.67
C SER A 563 -2.85 44.80 17.24
N MET A 564 -1.96 43.79 17.12
CA MET A 564 -0.57 43.92 17.53
C MET A 564 0.17 45.02 16.77
N ARG A 565 -0.02 45.06 15.44
CA ARG A 565 0.57 46.08 14.56
C ARG A 565 0.17 47.50 14.96
N ASP A 566 -1.11 47.70 15.26
CA ASP A 566 -1.68 49.03 15.41
C ASP A 566 -1.49 49.57 16.84
N ASP A 567 -1.65 48.73 17.87
CA ASP A 567 -1.69 49.15 19.28
C ASP A 567 -0.53 48.62 20.16
N ASP A 568 -0.10 47.35 20.01
CA ASP A 568 0.73 46.65 21.03
C ASP A 568 2.25 47.05 21.05
N PHE A 569 2.71 48.05 20.29
CA PHE A 569 4.16 48.38 20.23
C PHE A 569 4.73 48.81 21.60
N ASP A 570 4.03 49.70 22.30
CA ASP A 570 4.52 50.27 23.54
C ASP A 570 4.43 49.23 24.70
N ASP A 571 3.50 48.27 24.62
CA ASP A 571 3.46 47.09 25.49
C ASP A 571 4.64 46.14 25.23
N LEU A 572 4.95 45.82 23.96
CA LEU A 572 6.15 45.02 23.62
C LEU A 572 7.42 45.66 24.18
N LEU A 573 7.55 46.98 24.01
CA LEU A 573 8.71 47.73 24.48
C LEU A 573 8.83 47.69 26.01
N ARG A 574 7.72 47.76 26.74
CA ARG A 574 7.69 47.59 28.20
C ARG A 574 8.19 46.21 28.61
N GLU A 575 7.68 45.14 28.01
CA GLU A 575 8.09 43.76 28.31
C GLU A 575 9.60 43.54 28.06
N VAL A 576 10.12 44.04 26.92
CA VAL A 576 11.55 44.00 26.59
C VAL A 576 12.38 44.77 27.63
N SER A 577 11.92 45.96 28.03
CA SER A 577 12.64 46.80 28.99
C SER A 577 12.68 46.17 30.40
N ILE A 578 11.58 45.54 30.84
CA ILE A 578 11.53 44.78 32.09
C ILE A 578 12.49 43.60 32.04
N PHE A 579 12.51 42.85 30.93
CA PHE A 579 13.44 41.73 30.79
C PHE A 579 14.90 42.19 30.79
N CYS A 580 15.23 43.27 30.08
CA CYS A 580 16.58 43.82 30.05
C CYS A 580 17.03 44.28 31.45
N GLY A 581 16.18 45.01 32.18
CA GLY A 581 16.46 45.42 33.56
C GLY A 581 16.58 44.28 34.57
N LYS A 582 15.97 43.11 34.31
CA LYS A 582 16.15 41.89 35.13
C LYS A 582 17.45 41.13 34.84
N ASN A 583 18.14 41.43 33.74
CA ASN A 583 19.34 40.72 33.28
C ASN A 583 20.53 41.66 33.08
N ASP A 584 20.49 42.86 33.69
CA ASP A 584 21.52 43.91 33.59
C ASP A 584 21.91 44.31 32.14
N ILE A 585 20.93 44.29 31.23
CA ILE A 585 21.09 44.71 29.83
C ILE A 585 20.68 46.19 29.67
N ASP A 586 21.57 47.01 29.11
CA ASP A 586 21.32 48.42 28.83
C ASP A 586 20.11 48.64 27.91
N VAL A 587 19.13 49.42 28.36
CA VAL A 587 17.99 49.87 27.54
C VAL A 587 18.32 51.21 26.87
N PRO A 588 18.34 51.31 25.53
CA PRO A 588 18.66 52.56 24.84
C PRO A 588 17.52 53.57 25.00
N ASN A 589 17.88 54.86 25.14
CA ASN A 589 16.89 55.93 25.16
C ASN A 589 16.18 56.01 23.80
N MET A 590 14.85 55.93 23.81
CA MET A 590 14.02 55.85 22.61
C MET A 590 14.04 57.13 21.77
N ASP A 591 14.33 58.28 22.36
CA ASP A 591 14.39 59.58 21.68
C ASP A 591 15.78 59.90 21.08
N ASP A 592 16.82 59.15 21.49
CA ASP A 592 18.17 59.28 20.92
C ASP A 592 18.24 58.83 19.46
N LEU A 593 19.23 59.35 18.72
CA LEU A 593 19.52 58.92 17.35
C LEU A 593 20.02 57.47 17.32
N PHE A 594 19.41 56.66 16.44
CA PHE A 594 19.83 55.28 16.22
C PHE A 594 21.23 55.22 15.56
N VAL A 595 22.11 54.40 16.13
CA VAL A 595 23.47 54.19 15.64
C VAL A 595 23.66 52.70 15.33
N PRO A 596 23.67 52.30 14.05
CA PRO A 596 23.92 50.90 13.68
C PRO A 596 25.30 50.45 14.18
N GLN A 597 25.39 49.24 14.74
CA GLN A 597 26.66 48.64 15.12
C GLN A 597 27.66 48.66 13.95
N GLY A 598 28.92 48.99 14.25
CA GLY A 598 29.99 49.08 13.26
C GLY A 598 29.98 50.30 12.32
N ARG A 599 28.99 51.21 12.40
CA ARG A 599 28.95 52.44 11.57
C ARG A 599 29.27 53.70 12.37
N SER A 600 30.01 54.62 11.75
CA SER A 600 30.30 55.93 12.36
C SER A 600 29.04 56.78 12.50
N ARG A 601 28.84 57.40 13.67
CA ARG A 601 27.79 58.41 13.93
C ARG A 601 27.71 59.51 12.85
N ARG A 602 28.82 59.81 12.14
CA ARG A 602 28.86 60.79 11.04
C ARG A 602 28.15 60.34 9.73
N LYS A 603 27.75 59.07 9.63
CA LYS A 603 27.03 58.48 8.47
C LYS A 603 25.72 57.77 8.86
N ALA A 604 25.28 57.90 10.12
CA ALA A 604 24.01 57.33 10.57
C ALA A 604 22.81 58.07 9.93
N HIS A 605 21.71 57.36 9.71
CA HIS A 605 20.46 58.01 9.29
C HIS A 605 19.89 58.81 10.46
N LYS A 606 19.24 59.95 10.18
CA LYS A 606 18.63 60.81 11.21
C LYS A 606 17.27 60.27 11.68
N ILE A 607 17.25 59.02 12.17
CA ILE A 607 16.08 58.37 12.78
C ILE A 607 16.34 58.15 14.25
N THR A 608 15.29 58.21 15.08
CA THR A 608 15.41 57.88 16.51
C THR A 608 15.36 56.38 16.73
N ASN A 609 15.81 55.92 17.90
CA ASN A 609 15.66 54.53 18.34
C ASN A 609 14.19 54.09 18.29
N ARG A 610 13.24 54.93 18.74
CA ARG A 610 11.80 54.63 18.65
C ARG A 610 11.34 54.44 17.22
N GLN A 611 11.80 55.27 16.28
CA GLN A 611 11.44 55.16 14.88
C GLN A 611 12.01 53.87 14.25
N TYR A 612 13.26 53.53 14.54
CA TYR A 612 13.89 52.29 14.08
C TYR A 612 13.14 51.04 14.60
N TYR A 613 12.97 50.91 15.92
CA TYR A 613 12.30 49.73 16.50
C TYR A 613 10.82 49.65 16.13
N ARG A 614 10.09 50.77 16.04
CA ARG A 614 8.65 50.77 15.68
C ARG A 614 8.41 50.58 14.18
N VAL A 615 9.12 51.30 13.32
CA VAL A 615 8.82 51.35 11.87
C VAL A 615 9.63 50.32 11.09
N ASP A 616 10.95 50.39 11.20
CA ASP A 616 11.87 49.58 10.38
C ASP A 616 11.93 48.11 10.81
N LEU A 617 11.59 47.83 12.07
CA LEU A 617 11.45 46.49 12.64
C LEU A 617 9.98 46.10 12.88
N PHE A 618 9.33 46.60 13.93
CA PHE A 618 8.04 46.07 14.40
C PHE A 618 6.95 46.07 13.32
N LEU A 619 6.61 47.23 12.76
CA LEU A 619 5.61 47.34 11.69
C LEU A 619 6.04 46.56 10.45
N THR A 620 7.28 46.75 9.99
CA THR A 620 7.81 46.07 8.79
C THR A 620 7.75 44.55 8.88
N ILE A 621 8.03 43.96 10.05
CA ILE A 621 7.95 42.50 10.22
C ILE A 621 6.50 42.05 10.29
N ILE A 622 5.61 42.72 11.04
CA ILE A 622 4.21 42.31 11.15
C ILE A 622 3.47 42.47 9.80
N ASP A 623 3.70 43.56 9.06
CA ASP A 623 3.15 43.76 7.71
C ASP A 623 3.57 42.63 6.76
N LYS A 624 4.84 42.24 6.80
CA LYS A 624 5.34 41.07 6.05
C LYS A 624 4.63 39.76 6.45
N GLN A 625 4.33 39.54 7.74
CA GLN A 625 3.55 38.37 8.18
C GLN A 625 2.10 38.40 7.69
N LEU A 626 1.44 39.57 7.79
CA LEU A 626 0.05 39.76 7.36
C LEU A 626 -0.10 39.56 5.84
N VAL A 627 0.82 40.11 5.04
CA VAL A 627 0.88 39.89 3.59
C VAL A 627 1.04 38.40 3.26
N GLU A 628 1.96 37.70 3.94
CA GLU A 628 2.18 36.26 3.72
C GLU A 628 0.94 35.42 4.09
N LEU A 629 0.28 35.72 5.22
CA LEU A 629 -0.97 35.06 5.62
C LEU A 629 -2.13 35.36 4.65
N ASN A 630 -2.19 36.56 4.07
CA ASN A 630 -3.21 36.95 3.08
C ASN A 630 -2.96 36.31 1.71
N ASN A 631 -1.71 36.19 1.27
CA ASN A 631 -1.34 35.50 0.03
C ASN A 631 -1.68 34.00 0.06
N ARG A 632 -1.62 33.36 1.23
CA ARG A 632 -1.96 31.94 1.45
C ARG A 632 -3.46 31.71 1.58
N PHE A 633 -4.05 32.39 2.55
CA PHE A 633 -5.48 32.33 2.84
C PHE A 633 -6.14 33.47 2.08
N THR A 634 -6.19 33.29 0.75
CA THR A 634 -6.85 34.19 -0.19
C THR A 634 -8.32 34.32 0.13
N GLU A 635 -8.94 35.40 -0.34
CA GLU A 635 -10.37 35.63 -0.17
C GLU A 635 -11.22 34.48 -0.72
N VAL A 636 -10.86 33.92 -1.89
CA VAL A 636 -11.57 32.78 -2.51
C VAL A 636 -11.45 31.49 -1.71
N ASN A 637 -10.25 31.16 -1.21
CA ASN A 637 -10.07 29.98 -0.35
C ASN A 637 -10.84 30.17 0.96
N THR A 638 -10.76 31.37 1.55
CA THR A 638 -11.49 31.72 2.77
C THR A 638 -13.01 31.67 2.52
N GLU A 639 -13.50 32.10 1.36
CA GLU A 639 -14.91 32.04 0.96
C GLU A 639 -15.41 30.60 0.87
N LEU A 640 -14.71 29.72 0.14
CA LEU A 640 -15.03 28.27 0.05
C LEU A 640 -15.26 27.68 1.44
N LEU A 641 -14.36 28.00 2.36
CA LEU A 641 -14.28 27.41 3.68
C LEU A 641 -15.27 28.05 4.67
N LEU A 642 -15.57 29.34 4.53
CA LEU A 642 -16.70 30.01 5.20
C LEU A 642 -18.05 29.48 4.70
N CYS A 643 -18.13 29.05 3.45
CA CYS A 643 -19.33 28.40 2.91
C CYS A 643 -19.49 26.98 3.46
N MET A 644 -18.41 26.22 3.62
CA MET A 644 -18.40 24.94 4.35
C MET A 644 -18.79 25.10 5.82
N ALA A 645 -18.36 26.18 6.48
CA ALA A 645 -18.74 26.48 7.87
C ALA A 645 -20.25 26.58 8.10
N CYS A 646 -21.02 26.93 7.07
CA CYS A 646 -22.47 27.02 7.13
C CYS A 646 -23.18 25.65 7.23
N LEU A 647 -22.46 24.54 6.97
CA LEU A 647 -22.96 23.18 7.17
C LEU A 647 -22.85 22.73 8.64
N SER A 648 -22.06 23.41 9.47
CA SER A 648 -21.90 23.03 10.88
C SER A 648 -23.16 23.31 11.71
N LEU A 649 -23.49 22.36 12.59
CA LEU A 649 -24.58 22.44 13.55
C LEU A 649 -24.27 23.29 14.79
N ALA A 650 -23.00 23.65 15.00
CA ALA A 650 -22.54 24.35 16.19
C ALA A 650 -23.39 25.61 16.48
N TYR A 651 -23.82 25.75 17.73
CA TYR A 651 -24.70 26.82 18.20
C TYR A 651 -26.06 26.88 17.47
N ASN A 652 -26.69 25.72 17.22
CA ASN A 652 -28.02 25.59 16.61
C ASN A 652 -28.13 26.31 15.24
N PHE A 653 -27.19 26.02 14.34
CA PHE A 653 -27.07 26.68 13.02
C PHE A 653 -26.83 28.21 13.05
N ALA A 654 -26.26 28.79 14.11
CA ALA A 654 -25.93 30.22 14.13
C ALA A 654 -25.03 30.67 12.94
N ALA A 655 -24.23 29.75 12.37
CA ALA A 655 -23.40 29.99 11.19
C ALA A 655 -24.11 29.74 9.84
N PHE A 656 -25.33 29.21 9.83
CA PHE A 656 -26.02 28.79 8.60
C PHE A 656 -26.37 29.98 7.71
N GLY A 657 -25.99 29.90 6.44
CA GLY A 657 -26.43 30.83 5.41
C GLY A 657 -26.80 30.08 4.13
N LYS A 658 -28.09 30.04 3.80
CA LYS A 658 -28.60 29.40 2.56
C LYS A 658 -27.79 29.83 1.33
N GLN A 659 -27.56 31.13 1.18
CA GLN A 659 -26.79 31.70 0.07
C GLN A 659 -25.31 31.28 0.06
N LYS A 660 -24.70 31.07 1.23
CA LYS A 660 -23.34 30.55 1.34
C LYS A 660 -23.27 29.06 0.97
N ILE A 661 -24.27 28.26 1.31
CA ILE A 661 -24.30 26.83 0.91
C ILE A 661 -24.58 26.70 -0.61
N LEU A 662 -25.45 27.55 -1.17
CA LEU A 662 -25.60 27.65 -2.64
C LEU A 662 -24.31 28.12 -3.31
N ARG A 663 -23.55 29.02 -2.66
CA ARG A 663 -22.21 29.42 -3.12
C ARG A 663 -21.19 28.27 -3.00
N PHE A 664 -21.28 27.41 -1.98
CA PHE A 664 -20.43 26.21 -1.86
C PHE A 664 -20.60 25.27 -3.05
N ALA A 665 -21.85 24.97 -3.44
CA ALA A 665 -22.14 24.15 -4.61
C ALA A 665 -21.58 24.75 -5.92
N LYS A 666 -21.44 26.08 -6.04
CA LYS A 666 -20.82 26.74 -7.22
C LYS A 666 -19.33 26.47 -7.41
N PHE A 667 -18.64 25.91 -6.41
CA PHE A 667 -17.27 25.40 -6.57
C PHE A 667 -17.23 24.00 -7.23
N TYR A 668 -18.37 23.32 -7.38
CA TYR A 668 -18.51 21.95 -7.93
C TYR A 668 -19.47 21.91 -9.14
N PRO A 669 -19.16 22.61 -10.25
CA PRO A 669 -20.06 22.75 -11.40
C PRO A 669 -20.21 21.47 -12.24
N GLN A 670 -19.42 20.41 -11.99
CA GLN A 670 -19.60 19.12 -12.66
C GLN A 670 -20.67 18.26 -11.97
N GLU A 671 -20.95 18.55 -10.71
CA GLU A 671 -21.88 17.82 -9.84
C GLU A 671 -23.20 18.56 -9.64
N PHE A 672 -23.17 19.89 -9.71
CA PHE A 672 -24.34 20.75 -9.66
C PHE A 672 -24.51 21.46 -11.00
N ASN A 673 -25.37 20.92 -11.87
CA ASN A 673 -25.92 21.68 -12.99
C ASN A 673 -27.08 22.59 -12.50
N ASP A 674 -27.57 23.48 -13.36
CA ASP A 674 -28.61 24.46 -13.00
C ASP A 674 -29.87 23.82 -12.37
N ARG A 675 -30.28 22.62 -12.81
CA ARG A 675 -31.46 21.93 -12.23
C ARG A 675 -31.16 21.37 -10.84
N ASP A 676 -29.94 20.90 -10.62
CA ASP A 676 -29.52 20.37 -9.32
C ASP A 676 -29.27 21.51 -8.32
N PHE A 677 -28.86 22.70 -8.78
CA PHE A 677 -28.88 23.92 -7.97
C PHE A 677 -30.29 24.29 -7.47
N MET A 678 -31.29 24.27 -8.35
CA MET A 678 -32.68 24.58 -7.95
C MET A 678 -33.20 23.57 -6.92
N LYS A 679 -32.96 22.27 -7.13
CA LYS A 679 -33.34 21.23 -6.15
C LYS A 679 -32.60 21.35 -4.81
N LEU A 680 -31.32 21.73 -4.82
CA LEU A 680 -30.57 22.02 -3.60
C LEU A 680 -31.18 23.24 -2.88
N GLU A 681 -31.52 24.30 -3.61
CA GLU A 681 -32.18 25.50 -3.06
C GLU A 681 -33.52 25.15 -2.38
N ASP A 682 -34.33 24.29 -2.99
CA ASP A 682 -35.59 23.79 -2.43
C ASP A 682 -35.34 22.90 -1.19
N GLN A 683 -34.40 21.95 -1.28
CA GLN A 683 -34.03 21.07 -0.15
C GLN A 683 -33.53 21.84 1.07
N LEU A 684 -32.73 22.89 0.87
CA LEU A 684 -32.14 23.66 1.98
C LEU A 684 -33.19 24.31 2.88
N GLY A 685 -34.35 24.71 2.33
CA GLY A 685 -35.44 25.27 3.14
C GLY A 685 -36.02 24.26 4.13
N LEU A 686 -36.28 23.03 3.67
CA LEU A 686 -36.82 21.95 4.49
C LEU A 686 -35.76 21.33 5.42
N TYR A 687 -34.50 21.28 4.98
CA TYR A 687 -33.38 20.75 5.75
C TYR A 687 -33.20 21.49 7.08
N ILE A 688 -33.21 22.83 7.09
CA ILE A 688 -33.02 23.63 8.31
C ILE A 688 -34.10 23.28 9.35
N ILE A 689 -35.37 23.25 8.91
CA ILE A 689 -36.53 23.02 9.78
C ILE A 689 -36.46 21.63 10.41
N ASP A 690 -36.19 20.61 9.59
CA ASP A 690 -36.04 19.22 10.06
C ASP A 690 -34.87 19.12 11.06
N MET A 691 -33.68 19.61 10.71
CA MET A 691 -32.50 19.56 11.59
C MET A 691 -32.68 20.32 12.91
N GLN A 692 -33.36 21.48 12.91
CA GLN A 692 -33.66 22.23 14.14
C GLN A 692 -34.75 21.58 15.00
N SER A 693 -35.65 20.78 14.40
CA SER A 693 -36.75 20.13 15.12
C SER A 693 -36.32 18.90 15.93
N ILE A 694 -35.10 18.40 15.73
CA ILE A 694 -34.61 17.13 16.30
C ILE A 694 -33.54 17.39 17.35
N THR A 695 -33.83 17.03 18.59
CA THR A 695 -32.89 17.17 19.72
C THR A 695 -31.56 16.46 19.48
N GLU A 696 -31.55 15.33 18.77
CA GLU A 696 -30.34 14.56 18.48
C GLU A 696 -29.31 15.27 17.58
N PHE A 697 -29.70 16.31 16.84
CA PHE A 697 -28.77 17.15 16.05
C PHE A 697 -28.33 18.41 16.83
N SER A 698 -29.05 18.79 17.88
CA SER A 698 -28.80 20.04 18.63
C SER A 698 -27.47 20.07 19.42
N SER A 699 -26.85 18.91 19.66
CA SER A 699 -25.62 18.75 20.46
C SER A 699 -24.39 18.32 19.66
N LEU A 700 -24.44 18.36 18.31
CA LEU A 700 -23.32 17.94 17.47
C LEU A 700 -22.32 19.08 17.28
N ASN A 701 -21.04 18.80 17.52
CA ASN A 701 -19.99 19.82 17.59
C ASN A 701 -19.13 19.91 16.32
N GLY A 702 -19.14 18.89 15.46
CA GLY A 702 -18.38 18.86 14.22
C GLY A 702 -19.16 18.34 13.01
N ILE A 703 -18.65 18.66 11.82
CA ILE A 703 -19.24 18.25 10.54
C ILE A 703 -19.19 16.71 10.31
N THR A 704 -18.25 16.01 10.96
CA THR A 704 -18.16 14.54 10.95
C THR A 704 -19.31 13.90 11.74
N ASP A 705 -19.55 14.37 12.97
CA ASP A 705 -20.66 13.89 13.81
C ASP A 705 -22.01 14.13 13.10
N LEU A 706 -22.17 15.30 12.46
CA LEU A 706 -23.31 15.60 11.61
C LEU A 706 -23.48 14.55 10.51
N ALA A 707 -22.45 14.30 9.70
CA ALA A 707 -22.56 13.39 8.57
C ALA A 707 -22.87 11.94 9.00
N GLU A 708 -22.21 11.44 10.05
CA GLU A 708 -22.52 10.13 10.63
C GLU A 708 -23.99 10.06 11.09
N LYS A 709 -24.47 11.06 11.85
CA LYS A 709 -25.86 11.12 12.31
C LYS A 709 -26.85 11.29 11.15
N PHE A 710 -26.47 11.99 10.08
CA PHE A 710 -27.27 12.21 8.89
C PHE A 710 -27.52 10.92 8.11
N VAL A 711 -26.52 10.04 8.03
CA VAL A 711 -26.69 8.70 7.43
C VAL A 711 -27.42 7.75 8.36
N ASN A 712 -27.05 7.70 9.65
CA ASN A 712 -27.68 6.81 10.63
C ASN A 712 -29.19 7.07 10.82
N THR A 713 -29.64 8.31 10.61
CA THR A 713 -31.07 8.68 10.64
C THR A 713 -31.77 8.60 9.27
N GLY A 714 -31.08 8.12 8.22
CA GLY A 714 -31.62 7.96 6.87
C GLY A 714 -31.79 9.24 6.05
N ARG A 715 -31.44 10.40 6.62
CA ARG A 715 -31.66 11.73 6.04
C ARG A 715 -30.78 12.05 4.83
N SER A 716 -29.65 11.36 4.70
CA SER A 716 -28.83 11.35 3.49
C SER A 716 -29.61 11.00 2.21
N ARG A 717 -30.68 10.20 2.32
CA ARG A 717 -31.56 9.86 1.19
C ARG A 717 -32.60 10.94 0.87
N ILE A 718 -33.00 11.72 1.88
CA ILE A 718 -34.02 12.78 1.76
C ILE A 718 -33.37 14.05 1.19
N TYR A 719 -32.20 14.40 1.69
CA TYR A 719 -31.46 15.62 1.32
C TYR A 719 -30.13 15.25 0.63
N ASN A 720 -30.23 14.47 -0.45
CA ASN A 720 -29.10 13.93 -1.18
C ASN A 720 -28.09 15.00 -1.66
N TYR A 721 -28.53 16.21 -1.98
CA TYR A 721 -27.63 17.29 -2.39
C TYR A 721 -26.89 17.93 -1.21
N VAL A 722 -27.53 18.03 -0.03
CA VAL A 722 -26.86 18.48 1.21
C VAL A 722 -25.85 17.44 1.68
N TYR A 723 -26.21 16.16 1.60
CA TYR A 723 -25.30 15.03 1.83
C TYR A 723 -24.07 15.07 0.92
N LEU A 724 -24.23 15.34 -0.37
CA LEU A 724 -23.11 15.47 -1.31
C LEU A 724 -22.14 16.60 -0.92
N LEU A 725 -22.67 17.75 -0.47
CA LEU A 725 -21.85 18.84 0.06
C LEU A 725 -21.13 18.47 1.36
N LEU A 726 -21.78 17.73 2.27
CA LEU A 726 -21.11 17.20 3.47
C LEU A 726 -19.94 16.27 3.10
N THR A 727 -20.12 15.38 2.12
CA THR A 727 -19.04 14.53 1.61
C THR A 727 -17.86 15.35 1.08
N PHE A 728 -18.09 16.38 0.26
CA PHE A 728 -17.01 17.24 -0.25
C PHE A 728 -16.30 18.00 0.86
N ALA A 729 -17.04 18.49 1.87
CA ALA A 729 -16.47 19.19 3.01
C ALA A 729 -15.56 18.29 3.87
N LEU A 730 -15.92 17.02 4.06
CA LEU A 730 -15.12 16.02 4.79
C LEU A 730 -13.87 15.57 4.04
N VAL A 731 -14.00 15.37 2.72
CA VAL A 731 -12.94 14.87 1.83
C VAL A 731 -11.86 15.94 1.59
N LEU A 732 -12.13 17.23 1.79
CA LEU A 732 -11.17 18.30 1.55
C LEU A 732 -9.93 18.20 2.49
N PRO A 733 -8.70 18.25 1.97
CA PRO A 733 -7.48 18.13 2.77
C PRO A 733 -7.12 19.46 3.44
N VAL A 734 -6.77 19.40 4.74
CA VAL A 734 -6.35 20.56 5.54
C VAL A 734 -4.84 20.56 5.82
N ALA A 735 -4.26 19.37 6.00
CA ALA A 735 -2.92 19.17 6.56
C ALA A 735 -2.14 18.08 5.81
N THR A 736 -0.86 18.31 5.52
CA THR A 736 0.06 17.28 4.97
C THR A 736 0.77 16.46 6.05
N ALA A 737 0.35 16.56 7.33
CA ALA A 737 1.00 15.90 8.46
C ALA A 737 1.10 14.37 8.33
N SER A 738 0.13 13.72 7.67
CA SER A 738 0.20 12.29 7.36
C SER A 738 1.30 11.94 6.35
N VAL A 739 1.61 12.83 5.41
CA VAL A 739 2.73 12.66 4.47
C VAL A 739 4.08 12.80 5.18
N GLN A 740 4.20 13.77 6.11
CA GLN A 740 5.40 13.93 6.94
C GLN A 740 5.68 12.70 7.85
N ARG A 741 4.64 11.98 8.29
CA ARG A 741 4.79 10.69 8.98
C ARG A 741 5.34 9.61 8.05
N ALA A 742 4.97 9.61 6.77
CA ALA A 742 5.52 8.67 5.78
C ALA A 742 7.03 8.89 5.56
N PHE A 743 7.52 10.13 5.50
CA PHE A 743 8.96 10.40 5.45
C PHE A 743 9.71 10.00 6.72
N SER A 744 9.07 10.14 7.89
CA SER A 744 9.64 9.65 9.15
C SER A 744 9.83 8.12 9.10
N ALA A 745 8.85 7.39 8.54
CA ALA A 745 8.96 5.96 8.28
C ALA A 745 9.99 5.62 7.19
N MET A 746 10.12 6.44 6.14
CA MET A 746 11.14 6.31 5.10
C MET A 746 12.57 6.34 5.67
N ASN A 747 12.84 7.23 6.63
CA ASN A 747 14.15 7.32 7.29
C ASN A 747 14.46 6.12 8.20
N ILE A 748 13.45 5.46 8.76
CA ILE A 748 13.61 4.18 9.48
C ILE A 748 13.91 3.05 8.48
N LEU A 749 13.18 3.02 7.36
CA LEU A 749 13.24 1.92 6.39
C LEU A 749 14.52 1.97 5.54
N LYS A 750 14.91 3.16 5.08
CA LYS A 750 16.03 3.38 4.16
C LYS A 750 17.13 4.22 4.84
N THR A 751 18.05 3.51 5.48
CA THR A 751 19.22 4.07 6.18
C THR A 751 20.47 4.08 5.27
N PRO A 752 21.59 4.75 5.65
CA PRO A 752 22.84 4.69 4.88
C PRO A 752 23.33 3.27 4.61
N LEU A 753 23.12 2.35 5.57
CA LEU A 753 23.46 0.93 5.44
C LEU A 753 22.47 0.14 4.54
N ARG A 754 21.22 0.60 4.42
CA ARG A 754 20.16 -0.03 3.60
C ARG A 754 19.90 0.74 2.29
N ASN A 755 20.90 1.45 1.76
CA ASN A 755 20.70 2.37 0.65
C ASN A 755 20.50 1.69 -0.74
N LYS A 756 20.84 0.40 -0.89
CA LYS A 756 20.81 -0.34 -2.18
C LYS A 756 19.41 -0.78 -2.65
N MET A 757 18.33 -0.40 -1.96
CA MET A 757 16.98 -0.83 -2.32
C MET A 757 16.40 -0.04 -3.50
N GLY A 758 15.65 -0.72 -4.38
CA GLY A 758 14.96 -0.11 -5.51
C GLY A 758 13.65 0.60 -5.12
N ASN A 759 13.23 1.58 -5.92
CA ASN A 759 12.07 2.45 -5.63
C ASN A 759 10.77 1.67 -5.37
N GLN A 760 10.46 0.64 -6.17
CA GLN A 760 9.26 -0.18 -5.94
C GLN A 760 9.32 -0.94 -4.61
N TRP A 761 10.47 -1.53 -4.27
CA TRP A 761 10.66 -2.20 -2.96
C TRP A 761 10.42 -1.21 -1.82
N LEU A 762 10.97 0.01 -1.94
CA LEU A 762 10.80 1.08 -0.95
C LEU A 762 9.32 1.43 -0.77
N SER A 763 8.59 1.69 -1.86
CA SER A 763 7.17 2.01 -1.83
C SER A 763 6.34 0.88 -1.22
N ASP A 764 6.47 -0.34 -1.76
CA ASP A 764 5.70 -1.51 -1.31
C ASP A 764 5.96 -1.82 0.17
N SER A 765 7.21 -1.68 0.64
CA SER A 765 7.55 -1.92 2.04
C SER A 765 7.05 -0.81 2.97
N LEU A 766 7.02 0.46 2.50
CA LEU A 766 6.47 1.57 3.27
C LEU A 766 4.95 1.46 3.42
N VAL A 767 4.23 1.08 2.35
CA VAL A 767 2.78 0.86 2.39
C VAL A 767 2.43 -0.13 3.49
N VAL A 768 3.06 -1.31 3.48
CA VAL A 768 2.77 -2.37 4.46
C VAL A 768 3.19 -2.01 5.89
N TYR A 769 4.28 -1.23 6.05
CA TYR A 769 4.76 -0.82 7.38
C TYR A 769 3.92 0.30 8.00
N ILE A 770 3.52 1.31 7.21
CA ILE A 770 2.71 2.45 7.67
C ILE A 770 1.28 1.97 7.94
N GLU A 771 0.68 1.25 7.00
CA GLU A 771 -0.71 0.76 7.06
C GLU A 771 -0.79 -0.67 7.64
N LYS A 772 0.05 -0.93 8.66
CA LYS A 772 0.17 -2.23 9.34
C LYS A 772 -1.11 -2.70 10.03
N ASP A 773 -2.00 -1.77 10.38
CA ASP A 773 -3.35 -2.06 10.88
C ASP A 773 -4.21 -2.70 9.80
N VAL A 774 -4.27 -2.09 8.61
CA VAL A 774 -4.97 -2.65 7.43
C VAL A 774 -4.34 -3.99 7.02
N PHE A 775 -3.02 -4.04 6.87
CA PHE A 775 -2.29 -5.25 6.45
C PHE A 775 -2.50 -6.45 7.39
N SER A 776 -2.69 -6.18 8.69
CA SER A 776 -2.94 -7.24 9.67
C SER A 776 -4.26 -7.99 9.43
N CYS A 777 -5.25 -7.33 8.83
CA CYS A 777 -6.56 -7.88 8.50
C CYS A 777 -6.58 -8.70 7.19
N ILE A 778 -5.52 -8.62 6.38
CA ILE A 778 -5.46 -9.27 5.06
C ILE A 778 -5.09 -10.74 5.21
N SER A 779 -5.91 -11.61 4.63
CA SER A 779 -5.67 -13.06 4.66
C SER A 779 -4.49 -13.48 3.76
N ASN A 780 -3.70 -14.44 4.24
CA ASN A 780 -2.64 -15.06 3.45
C ASN A 780 -3.17 -15.62 2.11
N ALA A 781 -4.40 -16.13 2.08
CA ALA A 781 -5.02 -16.70 0.88
C ALA A 781 -5.19 -15.67 -0.27
N ASN A 782 -5.51 -14.41 0.04
CA ASN A 782 -5.64 -13.38 -1.00
C ASN A 782 -4.26 -12.96 -1.53
N ILE A 783 -3.28 -12.76 -0.65
CA ILE A 783 -1.90 -12.43 -1.04
C ILE A 783 -1.30 -13.53 -1.92
N MET A 784 -1.53 -14.80 -1.56
CA MET A 784 -1.12 -15.96 -2.38
C MET A 784 -1.76 -15.94 -3.76
N ARG A 785 -3.07 -15.67 -3.86
CA ARG A 785 -3.77 -15.57 -5.15
C ARG A 785 -3.12 -14.51 -6.05
N ARG A 786 -2.96 -13.28 -5.55
CA ARG A 786 -2.30 -12.21 -6.29
C ARG A 786 -0.87 -12.56 -6.68
N PHE A 787 -0.12 -13.19 -5.79
CA PHE A 787 1.26 -13.63 -6.05
C PHE A 787 1.35 -14.62 -7.23
N HIS A 788 0.31 -15.41 -7.49
CA HIS A 788 0.19 -16.22 -8.71
C HIS A 788 -0.22 -15.40 -9.93
N ASP A 789 -1.17 -14.48 -9.78
CA ASP A 789 -1.70 -13.68 -10.88
C ASP A 789 -0.65 -12.75 -11.51
N ILE A 790 0.36 -12.29 -10.73
CA ILE A 790 1.45 -11.44 -11.23
C ILE A 790 2.23 -12.08 -12.40
N LYS A 791 2.53 -13.39 -12.34
CA LYS A 791 3.40 -14.10 -13.32
C LYS A 791 3.07 -15.60 -13.35
N HIS A 792 3.07 -16.21 -14.54
CA HIS A 792 2.89 -17.65 -14.68
C HIS A 792 4.02 -18.46 -14.00
N ARG A 793 3.73 -19.05 -12.82
CA ARG A 793 4.69 -19.87 -12.04
C ARG A 793 4.60 -21.35 -12.42
N ARG A 794 5.68 -22.12 -12.17
CA ARG A 794 5.75 -23.57 -12.50
C ARG A 794 4.86 -24.47 -11.64
N GLN A 795 4.38 -23.97 -10.51
CA GLN A 795 3.39 -24.62 -9.67
C GLN A 795 2.26 -23.61 -9.40
N GLN A 796 1.04 -24.12 -9.34
CA GLN A 796 -0.20 -23.40 -9.11
C GLN A 796 -0.95 -24.10 -7.97
N LEU A 797 -1.67 -23.33 -7.15
CA LEU A 797 -2.49 -23.83 -6.03
C LEU A 797 -3.65 -24.72 -6.51
#